data_AF-A0A0W0ZIA6-F1
#
_entry.id   AF-A0A0W0ZIA6-F1
#
_cell.length_a   1.000
_cell.length_b   1.000
_cell.length_c   1.000
_cell.angle_alpha   90.00
_cell.angle_beta   90.00
_cell.angle_gamma   90.00
#
_symmetry.space_group_name_H-M   'P 1'
#
loop_
_entity.id
_entity.type
_entity.pdbx_description
1 polymer ?
#
loop_
_entity_poly.entity_id
_entity_poly.type
_entity_poly.pdbx_seq_one_letter_code
_entity_poly.pdbx_strand_id
1 'polypeptide(L)'
;MDSCLFLKHFISDSIKFLGLSPLLLDISLKNQVSCAVCEQRIVPMPDFVTTNGHTQIIVPLTITPFSHQALPTVTGSPFSDEAGTVLYGHYDMEYLLPRGDRLRLIANHDKKTVQLMLFTHQADLIQLLPGERPSSLVSNIISKVHRYRIRSASYNQPLTSAQEQKLQLANECIDSLKGLLKRERKLASQDHEGHEELRKQVIDIIGHCSNQNRIIATAPLISEGTFGDILYESHKTAQHYSFNRVYSISRQDQMDFSRIVKNHEAGHPCLIWDSELHIGHNSKDLDDALRVICGYYKLPLAANLSDVPANRLAQLAAFFSKLWRDGHDWINYLAMNAKPEHKTEVLKRLDGLTITKITPYYKLQGVPQKGYPDLKSLITQLTNSPSEPISAGNTRKAKKALNQLPYGSWAIIAHKQLLLIRQESKIIQLRYFMHEELFYPLPEGQDLYTLGQVSKRHLYLPERVSLKLNAFISRIPRFFYKFYKSMYRFIHHLHDDFFNYIHDTHLPPKDSSELNKQQTQRAKARNSLILALENKGLLATGQTIEEFIKEQISNSPYIIARPNHPPSPHAYDNPFHRALEVIRHIASFFIDVSEKNPLIGSLAMAAYAYGGGAVLAPEFLKSILTKLHLHGLISGIEPTQKLAHWMSHGTISEAISASITYWQGVVAGGNLDKFFVEAVNVLKEDPAEIAIIASLALGLGYSLTKIIPSLGHEMGEFPYTNYAALGGKGGAAVYDTIMHPGDDWLLGTCKWLCKSFINLGKLCIAPFFEGYYYGFHDGFLKGWRKSGVLFTSLSKQVLAASADFILALLTVPLLEVSALFIHVPFRGITNLLTKTLAILGNINDIGKLLLSFSTRPPSDNLIASFRFSPLYGFTWPFGHFSDNAFFNICINSVRALCLPLLQLTKNCIILPIIDFISFSTRVGLTLLNPITRILAYALGSITCALGAVWDQSFGLLFAASAKGLAIACNWVDNQACTVKQTLLSFIESQRGHLYYWAFAPEDLKSHTTVNDAEYYSSDPRRYELIPHSSSHCLLQTLLDNSGESHVSDGSHNPMPHHPPMFSVKNSKNNLKASQKEVINYSM
;
A
#
# COMPACT_ATOMS: atom_id res chain seq x y z
N MET A 1 20.04 35.24 11.59
CA MET A 1 21.35 34.56 11.70
C MET A 1 21.23 33.25 12.49
N ASP A 2 20.29 33.14 13.43
CA ASP A 2 20.07 31.93 14.26
C ASP A 2 19.44 30.73 13.54
N SER A 3 18.78 30.94 12.39
CA SER A 3 18.20 29.86 11.57
C SER A 3 19.28 28.98 10.89
N CYS A 4 20.46 29.55 10.60
CA CYS A 4 21.61 28.79 10.06
C CYS A 4 22.31 27.96 11.14
N LEU A 5 22.26 28.40 12.40
CA LEU A 5 22.84 27.68 13.55
C LEU A 5 22.02 26.43 13.87
N PHE A 6 20.69 26.53 13.79
CA PHE A 6 19.79 25.37 13.91
C PHE A 6 20.06 24.33 12.81
N LEU A 7 20.21 24.76 11.56
CA LEU A 7 20.49 23.87 10.43
C LEU A 7 21.88 23.22 10.54
N LYS A 8 22.89 23.96 11.02
CA LYS A 8 24.25 23.45 11.20
C LYS A 8 24.36 22.46 12.35
N HIS A 9 23.63 22.69 13.44
CA HIS A 9 23.49 21.71 14.54
C HIS A 9 22.70 20.48 14.11
N PHE A 10 21.56 20.67 13.42
CA PHE A 10 20.75 19.57 12.91
C PHE A 10 21.53 18.65 11.97
N ILE A 11 22.32 19.21 11.04
CA ILE A 11 23.15 18.43 10.10
C ILE A 11 24.36 17.82 10.81
N SER A 12 25.07 18.57 11.65
CA SER A 12 26.23 18.05 12.42
C SER A 12 25.84 16.90 13.32
N ASP A 13 24.72 17.03 14.03
CA ASP A 13 24.30 16.06 15.04
C ASP A 13 23.59 14.87 14.41
N SER A 14 22.87 15.05 13.29
CA SER A 14 22.37 13.92 12.48
C SER A 14 23.50 13.08 11.87
N ILE A 15 24.60 13.70 11.42
CA ILE A 15 25.77 13.00 10.86
C ILE A 15 26.55 12.27 11.97
N LYS A 16 26.68 12.86 13.16
CA LYS A 16 27.30 12.20 14.33
C LYS A 16 26.46 11.04 14.86
N PHE A 17 25.14 11.17 14.89
CA PHE A 17 24.22 10.13 15.34
C PHE A 17 24.07 8.99 14.31
N LEU A 18 24.25 9.29 13.02
CA LEU A 18 24.19 8.30 11.96
C LEU A 18 25.29 7.24 12.01
N GLY A 19 26.41 7.47 12.71
CA GLY A 19 27.35 6.40 13.14
C GLY A 19 27.68 5.32 12.11
N LEU A 20 27.57 5.60 10.81
CA LEU A 20 27.77 4.65 9.73
C LEU A 20 29.26 4.67 9.46
N SER A 21 30.01 3.92 10.27
CA SER A 21 31.28 3.41 9.74
C SER A 21 30.93 2.53 8.52
N PRO A 22 31.63 2.68 7.38
CA PRO A 22 31.42 1.85 6.19
C PRO A 22 31.72 0.35 6.41
N LEU A 23 32.08 -0.02 7.64
CA LEU A 23 32.70 -1.29 8.01
C LEU A 23 31.69 -2.40 8.33
N LEU A 24 30.43 -2.05 8.60
CA LEU A 24 29.37 -3.03 8.90
C LEU A 24 28.58 -3.49 7.68
N LEU A 25 28.65 -2.79 6.54
CA LEU A 25 27.91 -3.18 5.32
C LEU A 25 28.64 -4.21 4.43
N ASP A 26 29.97 -4.31 4.52
CA ASP A 26 30.78 -5.19 3.66
C ASP A 26 30.92 -6.65 4.15
N ILE A 27 30.31 -6.99 5.29
CA ILE A 27 30.50 -8.30 5.93
C ILE A 27 29.59 -9.39 5.32
N SER A 28 28.58 -9.06 4.50
CA SER A 28 27.57 -10.04 4.06
C SER A 28 27.78 -10.65 2.66
N LEU A 29 28.71 -10.14 1.85
CA LEU A 29 28.81 -10.52 0.44
C LEU A 29 30.09 -11.30 0.12
N LYS A 30 29.86 -12.45 -0.54
CA LYS A 30 30.81 -13.46 -1.06
C LYS A 30 31.48 -14.36 -0.02
N ASN A 31 31.15 -15.65 -0.09
CA ASN A 31 32.05 -16.77 0.25
C ASN A 31 31.54 -18.03 -0.46
N GLN A 32 32.42 -18.65 -1.24
CA GLN A 32 32.26 -19.95 -1.92
C GLN A 32 33.09 -21.04 -1.21
N VAL A 33 32.70 -22.30 -1.49
CA VAL A 33 33.46 -23.58 -1.51
C VAL A 33 33.31 -24.58 -0.33
N SER A 34 32.67 -25.69 -0.72
CA SER A 34 32.70 -27.13 -0.37
C SER A 34 32.90 -27.68 1.06
N CYS A 35 31.95 -28.52 1.50
CA CYS A 35 32.19 -29.93 1.84
C CYS A 35 30.88 -30.74 1.84
N ALA A 36 30.99 -32.06 1.61
CA ALA A 36 29.91 -32.99 1.30
C ALA A 36 29.30 -33.71 2.53
N VAL A 37 28.09 -34.25 2.35
CA VAL A 37 27.58 -35.59 2.77
C VAL A 37 26.17 -35.61 3.42
N CYS A 38 25.29 -36.38 2.74
CA CYS A 38 24.07 -37.15 3.08
C CYS A 38 22.77 -36.55 3.67
N GLU A 39 21.71 -36.55 2.83
CA GLU A 39 20.48 -37.40 2.88
C GLU A 39 19.90 -37.78 4.27
N GLN A 40 18.61 -37.66 4.62
CA GLN A 40 17.34 -37.84 3.89
C GLN A 40 16.14 -37.31 4.73
N ARG A 41 15.25 -36.51 4.12
CA ARG A 41 13.76 -36.66 4.05
C ARG A 41 13.14 -35.36 3.52
N ILE A 42 12.36 -35.53 2.46
CA ILE A 42 12.03 -34.56 1.42
C ILE A 42 10.87 -33.65 1.87
N VAL A 43 11.20 -32.39 2.17
CA VAL A 43 10.43 -31.25 1.67
C VAL A 43 11.12 -30.92 0.34
N PRO A 44 10.40 -30.74 -0.79
CA PRO A 44 11.07 -30.54 -2.07
C PRO A 44 12.01 -29.33 -1.93
N MET A 45 13.31 -29.57 -2.06
CA MET A 45 14.27 -28.50 -2.30
C MET A 45 13.80 -27.75 -3.55
N PRO A 46 13.99 -26.42 -3.64
CA PRO A 46 13.85 -25.77 -4.92
C PRO A 46 14.78 -26.49 -5.91
N ASP A 47 14.21 -27.03 -6.99
CA ASP A 47 15.02 -27.62 -8.05
C ASP A 47 15.90 -26.51 -8.64
N PHE A 48 17.19 -26.77 -8.78
CA PHE A 48 18.14 -25.82 -9.34
C PHE A 48 18.57 -26.29 -10.73
N VAL A 49 18.76 -25.34 -11.63
CA VAL A 49 19.44 -25.60 -12.90
C VAL A 49 20.67 -24.73 -12.97
N THR A 50 21.83 -25.36 -13.09
CA THR A 50 23.09 -24.67 -13.38
C THR A 50 23.30 -24.70 -14.89
N THR A 51 23.18 -23.55 -15.55
CA THR A 51 23.52 -23.41 -16.98
C THR A 51 24.64 -22.38 -17.12
N ASN A 52 25.68 -22.70 -17.87
CA ASN A 52 26.82 -21.80 -18.14
C ASN A 52 27.47 -21.20 -16.86
N GLY A 53 27.58 -21.98 -15.79
CA GLY A 53 28.15 -21.52 -14.50
C GLY A 53 27.22 -20.64 -13.65
N HIS A 54 25.97 -20.41 -14.09
CA HIS A 54 24.97 -19.65 -13.36
C HIS A 54 23.89 -20.60 -12.79
N THR A 55 23.77 -20.64 -11.46
CA THR A 55 22.74 -21.41 -10.76
C THR A 55 21.45 -20.62 -10.67
N GLN A 56 20.36 -21.15 -11.23
CA GLN A 56 19.03 -20.54 -11.17
C GLN A 56 18.03 -21.42 -10.39
N ILE A 57 17.12 -20.77 -9.67
CA ILE A 57 16.00 -21.41 -8.96
C ILE A 57 14.88 -21.70 -9.96
N ILE A 58 14.39 -22.94 -10.00
CA ILE A 58 13.19 -23.27 -10.78
C ILE A 58 11.94 -22.77 -10.04
N VAL A 59 11.12 -21.98 -10.73
CA VAL A 59 9.76 -21.64 -10.29
C VAL A 59 8.79 -22.55 -11.04
N PRO A 60 8.21 -23.56 -10.36
CA PRO A 60 7.27 -24.48 -11.00
C PRO A 60 5.92 -23.78 -11.22
N LEU A 61 5.47 -23.76 -12.46
CA LEU A 61 4.15 -23.30 -12.91
C LEU A 61 3.45 -24.42 -13.66
N THR A 62 2.13 -24.46 -13.60
CA THR A 62 1.33 -25.37 -14.44
C THR A 62 1.39 -24.90 -15.88
N ILE A 63 1.11 -23.61 -16.10
CA ILE A 63 1.21 -22.95 -17.40
C ILE A 63 2.17 -21.77 -17.27
N THR A 64 3.13 -21.66 -18.18
CA THR A 64 4.01 -20.50 -18.26
C THR A 64 3.31 -19.35 -19.02
N PRO A 65 3.66 -18.09 -18.69
CA PRO A 65 3.11 -16.92 -19.37
C PRO A 65 3.20 -17.02 -20.90
N PHE A 66 2.22 -16.44 -21.60
CA PHE A 66 2.20 -16.32 -23.06
C PHE A 66 3.43 -15.57 -23.57
N SER A 67 3.81 -14.50 -22.88
CA SER A 67 5.05 -13.77 -23.10
C SER A 67 5.70 -13.42 -21.75
N HIS A 68 7.02 -13.40 -21.72
CA HIS A 68 7.77 -12.85 -20.60
C HIS A 68 9.07 -12.20 -21.09
N GLN A 69 9.42 -11.03 -20.56
CA GLN A 69 10.61 -10.30 -20.98
C GLN A 69 11.27 -9.62 -19.78
N ALA A 70 12.59 -9.78 -19.68
CA ALA A 70 13.40 -9.02 -18.74
C ALA A 70 13.82 -7.71 -19.42
N LEU A 71 13.38 -6.58 -18.90
CA LEU A 71 13.80 -5.27 -19.36
C LEU A 71 14.99 -4.80 -18.51
N PRO A 72 16.04 -4.24 -19.13
CA PRO A 72 17.23 -3.81 -18.41
C PRO A 72 16.88 -2.72 -17.40
N THR A 73 17.53 -2.74 -16.25
CA THR A 73 17.36 -1.66 -15.28
C THR A 73 18.20 -0.47 -15.71
N VAL A 74 17.60 0.70 -15.82
CA VAL A 74 18.32 1.95 -16.06
C VAL A 74 18.33 2.73 -14.76
N THR A 75 19.51 3.03 -14.25
CA THR A 75 19.70 3.86 -13.07
C THR A 75 20.44 5.15 -13.45
N GLY A 76 20.08 6.26 -12.80
CA GLY A 76 20.87 7.48 -12.93
C GLY A 76 22.23 7.32 -12.27
N SER A 77 23.28 7.83 -12.91
CA SER A 77 24.62 7.79 -12.33
C SER A 77 24.69 8.56 -11.02
N PRO A 78 25.60 8.22 -10.10
CA PRO A 78 25.76 8.89 -8.80
C PRO A 78 26.04 10.41 -8.90
N PHE A 79 26.39 10.92 -10.08
CA PHE A 79 26.67 12.33 -10.34
C PHE A 79 25.60 13.02 -11.22
N SER A 80 24.53 12.31 -11.58
CA SER A 80 23.39 12.86 -12.34
C SER A 80 22.28 13.38 -11.42
N ASP A 81 21.37 14.20 -11.96
CA ASP A 81 20.14 14.64 -11.28
C ASP A 81 19.21 13.47 -10.85
N GLU A 82 19.52 12.26 -11.32
CA GLU A 82 18.77 11.02 -11.17
C GLU A 82 19.56 9.94 -10.40
N ALA A 83 20.65 10.33 -9.74
CA ALA A 83 21.50 9.46 -8.91
C ALA A 83 20.69 8.58 -7.96
N GLY A 84 20.93 7.27 -8.00
CA GLY A 84 20.30 6.29 -7.10
C GLY A 84 18.81 6.03 -7.37
N THR A 85 18.21 6.70 -8.37
CA THR A 85 16.84 6.41 -8.80
C THR A 85 16.84 5.36 -9.91
N VAL A 86 16.03 4.31 -9.73
CA VAL A 86 15.69 3.38 -10.81
C VAL A 86 14.75 4.12 -11.76
N LEU A 87 15.31 4.54 -12.89
CA LEU A 87 14.58 5.21 -13.95
C LEU A 87 13.73 4.21 -14.71
N TYR A 88 14.20 2.98 -14.87
CA TYR A 88 13.49 1.94 -15.62
C TYR A 88 13.98 0.57 -15.18
N GLY A 89 13.18 -0.49 -15.28
CA GLY A 89 13.61 -1.86 -14.96
C GLY A 89 12.54 -2.71 -14.30
N HIS A 90 12.01 -3.65 -15.07
CA HIS A 90 11.00 -4.59 -14.60
C HIS A 90 11.08 -5.92 -15.36
N TYR A 91 10.50 -6.94 -14.75
CA TYR A 91 10.28 -8.23 -15.39
C TYR A 91 8.79 -8.39 -15.71
N ASP A 92 8.49 -8.43 -17.01
CA ASP A 92 7.13 -8.52 -17.53
C ASP A 92 6.72 -9.96 -17.80
N MET A 93 5.48 -10.30 -17.43
CA MET A 93 4.86 -11.60 -17.66
C MET A 93 3.40 -11.39 -18.06
N GLU A 94 2.97 -11.93 -19.20
CA GLU A 94 1.61 -11.72 -19.71
C GLU A 94 0.85 -13.05 -19.89
N TYR A 95 -0.40 -13.08 -19.44
CA TYR A 95 -1.35 -14.16 -19.73
C TYR A 95 -2.47 -13.68 -20.63
N LEU A 96 -2.85 -14.54 -21.58
CA LEU A 96 -4.08 -14.41 -22.33
C LEU A 96 -5.24 -15.03 -21.54
N LEU A 97 -6.34 -14.30 -21.43
CA LEU A 97 -7.56 -14.69 -20.73
C LEU A 97 -8.72 -14.88 -21.73
N PRO A 98 -9.80 -15.59 -21.32
CA PRO A 98 -10.98 -15.76 -22.16
C PRO A 98 -11.52 -14.42 -22.69
N ARG A 99 -12.07 -14.44 -23.91
CA ARG A 99 -12.61 -13.26 -24.64
C ARG A 99 -11.55 -12.27 -25.16
N GLY A 100 -10.28 -12.64 -25.18
CA GLY A 100 -9.20 -11.78 -25.68
C GLY A 100 -8.71 -10.74 -24.67
N ASP A 101 -9.17 -10.83 -23.42
CA ASP A 101 -8.67 -10.02 -22.32
C ASP A 101 -7.24 -10.48 -21.95
N ARG A 102 -6.42 -9.59 -21.37
CA ARG A 102 -5.02 -9.89 -21.04
C ARG A 102 -4.70 -9.45 -19.62
N LEU A 103 -3.87 -10.23 -18.93
CA LEU A 103 -3.37 -9.90 -17.61
C LEU A 103 -1.84 -9.84 -17.65
N ARG A 104 -1.29 -8.65 -17.47
CA ARG A 104 0.14 -8.41 -17.36
C ARG A 104 0.53 -8.28 -15.89
N LEU A 105 1.50 -9.07 -15.48
CA LEU A 105 2.13 -9.07 -14.16
C LEU A 105 3.51 -8.45 -14.30
N ILE A 106 3.71 -7.30 -13.65
CA ILE A 106 4.93 -6.51 -13.74
C ILE A 106 5.67 -6.63 -12.41
N ALA A 107 6.80 -7.33 -12.42
CA ALA A 107 7.72 -7.40 -11.29
C ALA A 107 8.76 -6.27 -11.42
N ASN A 108 8.36 -5.09 -10.96
CA ASN A 108 9.22 -3.91 -10.87
C ASN A 108 10.42 -4.18 -9.95
N HIS A 109 11.62 -3.74 -10.35
CA HIS A 109 12.83 -3.96 -9.55
C HIS A 109 12.90 -3.07 -8.30
N ASP A 110 12.18 -1.94 -8.29
CA ASP A 110 12.14 -0.97 -7.19
C ASP A 110 10.93 -1.15 -6.25
N LYS A 111 9.88 -1.86 -6.68
CA LYS A 111 8.62 -2.04 -5.93
C LYS A 111 8.51 -3.43 -5.32
N LYS A 112 7.85 -3.48 -4.14
CA LYS A 112 7.74 -4.71 -3.33
C LYS A 112 6.69 -5.68 -3.87
N THR A 113 5.57 -5.16 -4.35
CA THR A 113 4.45 -5.95 -4.87
C THR A 113 4.47 -5.95 -6.39
N VAL A 114 4.09 -7.08 -6.98
CA VAL A 114 3.78 -7.16 -8.41
C VAL A 114 2.66 -6.17 -8.71
N GLN A 115 2.81 -5.42 -9.79
CA GLN A 115 1.75 -4.61 -10.36
C GLN A 115 0.97 -5.47 -11.35
N LEU A 116 -0.36 -5.48 -11.23
CA LEU A 116 -1.27 -6.13 -12.16
C LEU A 116 -1.84 -5.07 -13.10
N MET A 117 -1.66 -5.27 -14.40
CA MET A 117 -2.38 -4.51 -15.42
C MET A 117 -3.34 -5.46 -16.14
N LEU A 118 -4.63 -5.20 -15.97
CA LEU A 118 -5.69 -5.96 -16.63
C LEU A 118 -6.22 -5.17 -17.81
N PHE A 119 -6.13 -5.75 -18.99
CA PHE A 119 -6.70 -5.26 -20.24
C PHE A 119 -8.00 -6.01 -20.49
N THR A 120 -9.14 -5.34 -20.36
CA THR A 120 -10.47 -5.97 -20.49
C THR A 120 -11.44 -5.13 -21.29
N HIS A 121 -12.29 -5.80 -22.06
CA HIS A 121 -13.38 -5.16 -22.79
C HIS A 121 -14.67 -5.07 -21.94
N GLN A 122 -14.62 -5.52 -20.68
CA GLN A 122 -15.81 -5.70 -19.84
C GLN A 122 -15.83 -4.67 -18.68
N ALA A 123 -16.73 -3.69 -18.79
CA ALA A 123 -16.90 -2.65 -17.77
C ALA A 123 -17.35 -3.19 -16.40
N ASP A 124 -18.10 -4.30 -16.38
CA ASP A 124 -18.62 -4.88 -15.13
C ASP A 124 -17.49 -5.43 -14.24
N LEU A 125 -16.40 -5.94 -14.84
CA LEU A 125 -15.25 -6.46 -14.11
C LEU A 125 -14.53 -5.34 -13.34
N ILE A 126 -14.40 -4.16 -13.94
CA ILE A 126 -13.77 -2.98 -13.30
C ILE A 126 -14.49 -2.59 -12.01
N GLN A 127 -15.83 -2.69 -11.97
CA GLN A 127 -16.61 -2.38 -10.76
C GLN A 127 -16.44 -3.42 -9.65
N LEU A 128 -16.06 -4.65 -9.98
CA LEU A 128 -15.84 -5.74 -9.03
C LEU A 128 -14.42 -5.74 -8.43
N LEU A 129 -13.45 -5.17 -9.14
CA LEU A 129 -12.06 -5.11 -8.70
C LEU A 129 -11.92 -4.23 -7.43
N PRO A 130 -11.03 -4.62 -6.50
CA PRO A 130 -10.79 -3.85 -5.29
C PRO A 130 -10.05 -2.55 -5.61
N GLY A 131 -10.27 -1.53 -4.80
CA GLY A 131 -9.62 -0.23 -4.93
C GLY A 131 -10.41 0.86 -4.22
N GLU A 132 -9.73 1.91 -3.78
CA GLU A 132 -10.43 3.08 -3.24
C GLU A 132 -11.07 3.90 -4.35
N ARG A 133 -12.23 4.49 -4.08
CA ARG A 133 -12.97 5.33 -5.04
C ARG A 133 -13.18 6.72 -4.44
N PRO A 134 -12.11 7.51 -4.30
CA PRO A 134 -12.14 8.74 -3.49
C PRO A 134 -13.12 9.80 -4.02
N SER A 135 -13.54 9.70 -5.27
CA SER A 135 -14.43 10.66 -5.93
C SER A 135 -15.93 10.40 -5.71
N SER A 136 -16.32 9.24 -5.17
CA SER A 136 -17.71 8.90 -4.84
C SER A 136 -17.80 8.27 -3.47
N LEU A 137 -18.61 8.87 -2.58
CA LEU A 137 -18.86 8.34 -1.25
C LEU A 137 -19.49 6.95 -1.36
N VAL A 138 -20.60 6.85 -2.10
CA VAL A 138 -21.40 5.62 -2.15
C VAL A 138 -20.61 4.47 -2.79
N SER A 139 -19.94 4.73 -3.92
CA SER A 139 -19.16 3.70 -4.61
C SER A 139 -17.95 3.25 -3.79
N ASN A 140 -17.31 4.15 -3.03
CA ASN A 140 -16.20 3.80 -2.14
C ASN A 140 -16.66 2.87 -1.01
N ILE A 141 -17.79 3.18 -0.37
CA ILE A 141 -18.34 2.31 0.68
C ILE A 141 -18.74 0.94 0.12
N ILE A 142 -19.37 0.89 -1.06
CA ILE A 142 -19.67 -0.39 -1.73
C ILE A 142 -18.38 -1.19 -1.95
N SER A 143 -17.31 -0.56 -2.45
CA SER A 143 -16.01 -1.21 -2.64
C SER A 143 -15.46 -1.79 -1.33
N LYS A 144 -15.54 -1.04 -0.23
CA LYS A 144 -15.06 -1.49 1.09
C LYS A 144 -15.87 -2.69 1.62
N VAL A 145 -17.20 -2.62 1.60
CA VAL A 145 -18.07 -3.75 2.04
C VAL A 145 -17.91 -4.96 1.13
N HIS A 146 -17.73 -4.74 -0.18
CA HIS A 146 -17.50 -5.80 -1.17
C HIS A 146 -16.25 -6.65 -0.86
N ARG A 147 -15.22 -6.08 -0.21
CA ARG A 147 -14.04 -6.84 0.24
C ARG A 147 -14.40 -7.98 1.19
N TYR A 148 -15.40 -7.79 2.05
CA TYR A 148 -15.88 -8.87 2.92
C TYR A 148 -16.48 -10.01 2.10
N ARG A 149 -17.30 -9.69 1.09
CA ARG A 149 -17.88 -10.66 0.17
C ARG A 149 -16.81 -11.49 -0.53
N ILE A 150 -15.78 -10.84 -1.08
CA ILE A 150 -14.65 -11.51 -1.75
C ILE A 150 -13.95 -12.51 -0.80
N ARG A 151 -13.63 -12.06 0.42
CA ARG A 151 -12.90 -12.89 1.40
C ARG A 151 -13.76 -14.02 1.95
N SER A 152 -15.04 -13.77 2.20
CA SER A 152 -15.97 -14.79 2.72
C SER A 152 -16.14 -15.99 1.78
N ALA A 153 -16.07 -15.75 0.47
CA ALA A 153 -16.10 -16.81 -0.53
C ALA A 153 -14.87 -17.74 -0.45
N SER A 154 -13.81 -17.31 0.23
CA SER A 154 -12.56 -18.07 0.40
C SER A 154 -12.45 -18.77 1.76
N TYR A 155 -13.48 -18.68 2.62
CA TYR A 155 -13.52 -19.42 3.89
C TYR A 155 -13.76 -20.92 3.67
N ASN A 156 -13.28 -21.73 4.62
CA ASN A 156 -13.48 -23.18 4.62
C ASN A 156 -14.97 -23.53 4.52
N GLN A 157 -15.32 -24.40 3.57
CA GLN A 157 -16.70 -24.82 3.32
C GLN A 157 -17.05 -26.12 4.07
N PRO A 158 -18.30 -26.31 4.53
CA PRO A 158 -19.42 -25.37 4.46
C PRO A 158 -19.25 -24.19 5.44
N LEU A 159 -19.78 -23.03 5.07
CA LEU A 159 -19.86 -21.87 5.97
C LEU A 159 -20.71 -22.20 7.20
N THR A 160 -20.37 -21.60 8.34
CA THR A 160 -21.23 -21.69 9.53
C THR A 160 -22.46 -20.81 9.37
N SER A 161 -23.56 -21.12 10.07
CA SER A 161 -24.80 -20.34 10.01
C SER A 161 -24.58 -18.84 10.29
N ALA A 162 -23.70 -18.51 11.23
CA ALA A 162 -23.33 -17.13 11.53
C ALA A 162 -22.55 -16.45 10.39
N GLN A 163 -21.72 -17.19 9.66
CA GLN A 163 -21.01 -16.67 8.48
C GLN A 163 -21.98 -16.43 7.33
N GLU A 164 -22.95 -17.30 7.12
CA GLU A 164 -24.01 -17.11 6.11
C GLU A 164 -24.87 -15.88 6.41
N GLN A 165 -25.28 -15.68 7.67
CA GLN A 165 -26.02 -14.49 8.09
C GLN A 165 -25.21 -13.20 7.88
N LYS A 166 -23.91 -13.19 8.18
CA LYS A 166 -23.04 -12.02 7.93
C LYS A 166 -22.87 -11.74 6.44
N LEU A 167 -22.79 -12.79 5.61
CA LEU A 167 -22.74 -12.63 4.16
C LEU A 167 -24.06 -12.06 3.60
N GLN A 168 -25.20 -12.50 4.13
CA GLN A 168 -26.51 -11.93 3.79
C GLN A 168 -26.59 -10.45 4.14
N LEU A 169 -26.22 -10.06 5.37
CA LEU A 169 -26.16 -8.65 5.79
C LEU A 169 -25.24 -7.81 4.90
N ALA A 170 -24.08 -8.34 4.50
CA ALA A 170 -23.17 -7.64 3.59
C ALA A 170 -23.81 -7.40 2.22
N ASN A 171 -24.56 -8.38 1.68
CA ASN A 171 -25.27 -8.23 0.41
C ASN A 171 -26.42 -7.21 0.52
N GLU A 172 -27.22 -7.27 1.58
CA GLU A 172 -28.30 -6.31 1.85
C GLU A 172 -27.78 -4.87 1.97
N CYS A 173 -26.64 -4.69 2.65
CA CYS A 173 -25.96 -3.40 2.76
C CYS A 173 -25.52 -2.88 1.38
N ILE A 174 -24.85 -3.73 0.57
CA ILE A 174 -24.43 -3.38 -0.79
C ILE A 174 -25.63 -2.99 -1.66
N ASP A 175 -26.73 -3.75 -1.61
CA ASP A 175 -27.89 -3.50 -2.45
C ASP A 175 -28.64 -2.23 -2.04
N SER A 176 -28.72 -1.94 -0.74
CA SER A 176 -29.24 -0.67 -0.22
C SER A 176 -28.40 0.53 -0.69
N LEU A 177 -27.07 0.41 -0.63
CA LEU A 177 -26.15 1.46 -1.11
C LEU A 177 -26.23 1.68 -2.62
N LYS A 178 -26.38 0.61 -3.42
CA LYS A 178 -26.54 0.74 -4.88
C LYS A 178 -27.73 1.62 -5.27
N GLY A 179 -28.80 1.62 -4.48
CA GLY A 179 -29.95 2.52 -4.66
C GLY A 179 -29.58 4.00 -4.63
N LEU A 180 -28.55 4.38 -3.84
CA LEU A 180 -28.11 5.76 -3.66
C LEU A 180 -27.17 6.26 -4.77
N LEU A 181 -26.55 5.39 -5.57
CA LEU A 181 -25.62 5.78 -6.66
C LEU A 181 -26.26 6.73 -7.67
N LYS A 182 -27.55 6.54 -7.98
CA LYS A 182 -28.30 7.44 -8.88
C LYS A 182 -28.62 8.79 -8.22
N ARG A 183 -28.85 8.81 -6.90
CA ARG A 183 -29.13 10.04 -6.14
C ARG A 183 -27.87 10.90 -6.05
N GLU A 184 -26.73 10.29 -5.71
CA GLU A 184 -25.42 10.96 -5.64
C GLU A 184 -25.08 11.70 -6.94
N ARG A 185 -25.31 11.08 -8.11
CA ARG A 185 -25.08 11.71 -9.42
C ARG A 185 -26.00 12.89 -9.76
N LYS A 186 -27.13 13.03 -9.07
CA LYS A 186 -28.08 14.12 -9.30
C LYS A 186 -27.77 15.36 -8.47
N LEU A 187 -26.94 15.22 -7.43
CA LEU A 187 -26.56 16.33 -6.56
C LEU A 187 -25.62 17.27 -7.31
N ALA A 188 -25.89 18.57 -7.21
CA ALA A 188 -24.99 19.60 -7.71
C ALA A 188 -23.82 19.79 -6.72
N SER A 189 -22.66 20.20 -7.20
CA SER A 189 -21.47 20.45 -6.35
C SER A 189 -21.72 21.47 -5.23
N GLN A 190 -22.66 22.39 -5.44
CA GLN A 190 -23.06 23.44 -4.50
C GLN A 190 -24.17 23.04 -3.53
N ASP A 191 -24.77 21.86 -3.70
CA ASP A 191 -25.86 21.36 -2.85
C ASP A 191 -25.30 20.75 -1.56
N HIS A 192 -24.79 21.61 -0.67
CA HIS A 192 -24.16 21.20 0.59
C HIS A 192 -25.14 20.43 1.50
N GLU A 193 -26.40 20.86 1.59
CA GLU A 193 -27.42 20.17 2.39
C GLU A 193 -27.75 18.79 1.82
N GLY A 194 -27.93 18.68 0.50
CA GLY A 194 -28.18 17.39 -0.16
C GLY A 194 -27.01 16.41 -0.03
N HIS A 195 -25.77 16.91 -0.03
CA HIS A 195 -24.57 16.11 0.24
C HIS A 195 -24.54 15.57 1.68
N GLU A 196 -24.86 16.40 2.67
CA GLU A 196 -24.92 15.98 4.07
C GLU A 196 -26.08 14.99 4.34
N GLU A 197 -27.23 15.18 3.67
CA GLU A 197 -28.35 14.24 3.75
C GLU A 197 -27.98 12.87 3.16
N LEU A 198 -27.26 12.86 2.04
CA LEU A 198 -26.71 11.63 1.45
C LEU A 198 -25.72 10.96 2.41
N ARG A 199 -24.81 11.72 3.02
CA ARG A 199 -23.85 11.20 4.01
C ARG A 199 -24.58 10.55 5.18
N LYS A 200 -25.62 11.20 5.72
CA LYS A 200 -26.45 10.64 6.79
C LYS A 200 -27.11 9.32 6.39
N GLN A 201 -27.70 9.24 5.20
CA GLN A 201 -28.30 8.00 4.70
C GLN A 201 -27.29 6.86 4.56
N VAL A 202 -26.08 7.15 4.06
CA VAL A 202 -24.99 6.17 3.97
C VAL A 202 -24.57 5.69 5.37
N ILE A 203 -24.40 6.61 6.32
CA ILE A 203 -24.06 6.29 7.71
C ILE A 203 -25.15 5.45 8.37
N ASP A 204 -26.42 5.75 8.13
CA ASP A 204 -27.56 5.01 8.69
C ASP A 204 -27.62 3.56 8.15
N ILE A 205 -27.36 3.35 6.85
CA ILE A 205 -27.29 2.00 6.26
C ILE A 205 -26.15 1.19 6.88
N ILE A 206 -24.95 1.79 7.01
CA ILE A 206 -23.80 1.12 7.63
C ILE A 206 -24.08 0.84 9.11
N GLY A 207 -24.69 1.81 9.81
CA GLY A 207 -25.06 1.70 11.22
C GLY A 207 -26.08 0.57 11.46
N HIS A 208 -27.10 0.44 10.61
CA HIS A 208 -28.04 -0.67 10.65
C HIS A 208 -27.33 -2.01 10.49
N CYS A 209 -26.45 -2.14 9.49
CA CYS A 209 -25.68 -3.36 9.26
C CYS A 209 -24.74 -3.69 10.44
N SER A 210 -24.10 -2.68 11.02
CA SER A 210 -23.24 -2.82 12.21
C SER A 210 -24.03 -3.30 13.42
N ASN A 211 -25.23 -2.76 13.64
CA ASN A 211 -26.10 -3.17 14.74
C ASN A 211 -26.57 -4.62 14.60
N GLN A 212 -26.94 -5.05 13.38
CA GLN A 212 -27.31 -6.44 13.13
C GLN A 212 -26.12 -7.40 13.31
N ASN A 213 -24.93 -7.04 12.82
CA ASN A 213 -23.72 -7.83 13.05
C ASN A 213 -23.40 -7.98 14.54
N ARG A 214 -23.63 -6.93 15.34
CA ARG A 214 -23.48 -6.97 16.81
C ARG A 214 -24.48 -7.90 17.47
N ILE A 215 -25.73 -7.93 16.99
CA ILE A 215 -26.75 -8.89 17.46
C ILE A 215 -26.32 -10.33 17.14
N ILE A 216 -25.72 -10.59 15.97
CA ILE A 216 -25.15 -11.91 15.65
C ILE A 216 -23.99 -12.26 16.60
N ALA A 217 -23.17 -11.25 16.94
CA ALA A 217 -22.03 -11.40 17.84
C ALA A 217 -22.40 -11.44 19.34
N THR A 218 -23.69 -11.46 19.69
CA THR A 218 -24.08 -11.74 21.09
C THR A 218 -23.83 -13.19 21.46
N ALA A 219 -23.75 -14.12 20.50
CA ALA A 219 -23.37 -15.50 20.79
C ALA A 219 -21.93 -15.55 21.34
N PRO A 220 -21.65 -16.31 22.42
CA PRO A 220 -20.38 -16.21 23.15
C PRO A 220 -19.15 -16.61 22.32
N LEU A 221 -19.34 -17.42 21.28
CA LEU A 221 -18.28 -17.93 20.42
C LEU A 221 -18.08 -17.11 19.14
N ILE A 222 -18.96 -16.13 18.88
CA ILE A 222 -18.98 -15.35 17.63
C ILE A 222 -18.57 -13.92 17.95
N SER A 223 -17.50 -13.44 17.31
CA SER A 223 -17.11 -12.03 17.37
C SER A 223 -17.70 -11.26 16.20
N GLU A 224 -17.72 -9.93 16.27
CA GLU A 224 -18.07 -9.07 15.12
C GLU A 224 -17.12 -9.32 13.92
N GLY A 225 -15.85 -9.66 14.22
CA GLY A 225 -14.86 -10.18 13.27
C GLY A 225 -14.44 -9.17 12.21
N THR A 226 -13.87 -9.67 11.12
CA THR A 226 -13.41 -8.85 9.98
C THR A 226 -14.53 -8.02 9.33
N PHE A 227 -15.78 -8.49 9.41
CA PHE A 227 -16.92 -7.73 8.93
C PHE A 227 -17.19 -6.49 9.77
N GLY A 228 -17.08 -6.61 11.10
CA GLY A 228 -17.16 -5.47 12.01
C GLY A 228 -16.07 -4.43 11.72
N ASP A 229 -14.83 -4.88 11.51
CA ASP A 229 -13.72 -3.99 11.14
C ASP A 229 -13.99 -3.25 9.82
N ILE A 230 -14.53 -3.93 8.79
CA ILE A 230 -14.87 -3.30 7.50
C ILE A 230 -16.02 -2.30 7.64
N LEU A 231 -17.04 -2.61 8.44
CA LEU A 231 -18.16 -1.69 8.69
C LEU A 231 -17.71 -0.45 9.47
N TYR A 232 -16.81 -0.62 10.44
CA TYR A 232 -16.18 0.48 11.16
C TYR A 232 -15.38 1.40 10.22
N GLU A 233 -14.48 0.83 9.41
CA GLU A 233 -13.69 1.59 8.44
C GLU A 233 -14.58 2.30 7.40
N SER A 234 -15.69 1.64 7.01
CA SER A 234 -16.68 2.23 6.09
C SER A 234 -17.40 3.41 6.73
N HIS A 235 -17.85 3.28 7.99
CA HIS A 235 -18.48 4.37 8.74
C HIS A 235 -17.52 5.56 8.89
N LYS A 236 -16.27 5.31 9.29
CA LYS A 236 -15.24 6.35 9.41
C LYS A 236 -14.97 7.03 8.07
N THR A 237 -14.83 6.26 6.99
CA THR A 237 -14.63 6.80 5.65
C THR A 237 -15.79 7.70 5.25
N ALA A 238 -17.03 7.31 5.55
CA ALA A 238 -18.21 8.13 5.26
C ALA A 238 -18.26 9.42 6.10
N GLN A 239 -17.88 9.35 7.39
CA GLN A 239 -17.86 10.48 8.31
C GLN A 239 -16.89 11.59 7.85
N HIS A 240 -15.72 11.20 7.34
CA HIS A 240 -14.66 12.14 6.95
C HIS A 240 -14.58 12.40 5.44
N TYR A 241 -15.55 11.91 4.66
CA TYR A 241 -15.55 12.07 3.22
C TYR A 241 -15.77 13.54 2.81
N SER A 242 -14.86 14.09 2.02
CA SER A 242 -15.00 15.42 1.41
C SER A 242 -15.63 15.32 0.01
N PHE A 243 -16.77 15.99 -0.17
CA PHE A 243 -17.40 16.07 -1.50
C PHE A 243 -16.59 16.97 -2.45
N ASN A 244 -16.71 16.70 -3.76
CA ASN A 244 -16.10 17.56 -4.75
C ASN A 244 -16.81 18.93 -4.77
N ARG A 245 -16.05 20.01 -4.60
CA ARG A 245 -16.60 21.37 -4.45
C ARG A 245 -16.94 22.05 -5.77
N VAL A 246 -16.38 21.55 -6.87
CA VAL A 246 -16.52 22.17 -8.20
C VAL A 246 -17.36 21.30 -9.12
N TYR A 247 -17.05 20.00 -9.20
CA TYR A 247 -17.65 19.10 -10.16
C TYR A 247 -18.70 18.18 -9.52
N SER A 248 -19.81 17.94 -10.24
CA SER A 248 -20.77 16.91 -9.88
C SER A 248 -20.23 15.51 -10.17
N ILE A 249 -20.62 14.53 -9.35
CA ILE A 249 -20.16 13.14 -9.48
C ILE A 249 -20.69 12.51 -10.78
N SER A 250 -19.76 12.02 -11.60
CA SER A 250 -20.05 11.34 -12.86
C SER A 250 -20.14 9.81 -12.69
N ARG A 251 -20.50 9.10 -13.77
CA ARG A 251 -20.45 7.63 -13.78
C ARG A 251 -19.03 7.08 -13.71
N GLN A 252 -18.06 7.76 -14.35
CA GLN A 252 -16.65 7.40 -14.30
C GLN A 252 -16.10 7.49 -12.88
N ASP A 253 -16.51 8.51 -12.12
CA ASP A 253 -16.13 8.69 -10.71
C ASP A 253 -16.62 7.54 -9.81
N GLN A 254 -17.67 6.84 -10.24
CA GLN A 254 -18.20 5.64 -9.59
C GLN A 254 -17.59 4.34 -10.14
N MET A 255 -16.61 4.42 -11.06
CA MET A 255 -16.01 3.31 -11.83
C MET A 255 -16.99 2.58 -12.78
N ASP A 256 -18.06 3.24 -13.22
CA ASP A 256 -19.01 2.71 -14.21
C ASP A 256 -18.69 3.21 -15.62
N PHE A 257 -18.01 2.36 -16.40
CA PHE A 257 -17.61 2.64 -17.79
C PHE A 257 -18.62 2.17 -18.85
N SER A 258 -19.78 1.64 -18.45
CA SER A 258 -20.75 1.00 -19.36
C SER A 258 -21.26 1.90 -20.50
N ARG A 259 -21.37 3.22 -20.27
CA ARG A 259 -21.80 4.18 -21.30
C ARG A 259 -20.67 4.58 -22.25
N ILE A 260 -19.42 4.62 -21.77
CA ILE A 260 -18.27 5.03 -22.58
C ILE A 260 -17.95 3.95 -23.58
N VAL A 261 -17.94 2.68 -23.13
CA VAL A 261 -17.73 1.53 -24.01
C VAL A 261 -18.76 1.49 -25.14
N LYS A 262 -20.00 1.93 -24.89
CA LYS A 262 -21.07 1.98 -25.92
C LYS A 262 -20.96 3.16 -26.88
N ASN A 263 -20.40 4.28 -26.44
CA ASN A 263 -20.40 5.55 -27.17
C ASN A 263 -19.03 5.90 -27.77
N HIS A 264 -18.02 5.06 -27.60
CA HIS A 264 -16.67 5.33 -28.10
C HIS A 264 -16.61 5.22 -29.63
N GLU A 265 -15.82 6.09 -30.24
CA GLU A 265 -15.49 6.04 -31.68
C GLU A 265 -14.90 4.69 -32.12
N ALA A 266 -14.09 4.03 -31.27
CA ALA A 266 -13.65 2.66 -31.51
C ALA A 266 -14.79 1.69 -31.16
N GLY A 267 -15.16 0.80 -32.10
CA GLY A 267 -16.28 -0.14 -31.91
C GLY A 267 -16.14 -1.09 -30.71
N HIS A 268 -14.91 -1.33 -30.24
CA HIS A 268 -14.59 -2.14 -29.06
C HIS A 268 -13.38 -1.57 -28.30
N PRO A 269 -13.57 -0.58 -27.41
CA PRO A 269 -12.46 -0.02 -26.64
C PRO A 269 -12.02 -0.98 -25.52
N CYS A 270 -10.72 -0.96 -25.22
CA CYS A 270 -10.12 -1.80 -24.18
C CYS A 270 -9.89 -0.98 -22.90
N LEU A 271 -10.47 -1.41 -21.78
CA LEU A 271 -10.28 -0.78 -20.48
C LEU A 271 -9.01 -1.33 -19.81
N ILE A 272 -8.16 -0.44 -19.30
CA ILE A 272 -6.95 -0.78 -18.55
C ILE A 272 -7.20 -0.51 -17.06
N TRP A 273 -7.19 -1.57 -16.25
CA TRP A 273 -7.12 -1.45 -14.80
C TRP A 273 -5.69 -1.66 -14.33
N ASP A 274 -5.11 -0.61 -13.75
CA ASP A 274 -3.75 -0.61 -13.20
C ASP A 274 -3.79 -0.69 -11.67
N SER A 275 -3.29 -1.80 -11.11
CA SER A 275 -3.29 -2.00 -9.67
C SER A 275 -2.53 -0.94 -8.89
N GLU A 276 -1.47 -0.36 -9.48
CA GLU A 276 -0.69 0.69 -8.78
C GLU A 276 -1.55 1.93 -8.49
N LEU A 277 -2.46 2.26 -9.41
CA LEU A 277 -3.35 3.41 -9.27
C LEU A 277 -4.48 3.16 -8.25
N HIS A 278 -4.99 1.92 -8.17
CA HIS A 278 -6.20 1.60 -7.39
C HIS A 278 -5.93 0.99 -6.01
N ILE A 279 -4.90 0.15 -5.89
CA ILE A 279 -4.56 -0.59 -4.66
C ILE A 279 -3.15 -0.27 -4.12
N GLY A 280 -2.32 0.41 -4.91
CA GLY A 280 -0.94 0.71 -4.57
C GLY A 280 -0.12 -0.55 -4.29
N HIS A 281 0.59 -0.57 -3.15
CA HIS A 281 1.45 -1.69 -2.73
C HIS A 281 0.83 -2.58 -1.65
N ASN A 282 -0.51 -2.60 -1.52
CA ASN A 282 -1.17 -3.42 -0.51
C ASN A 282 -1.29 -4.89 -0.95
N SER A 283 -0.51 -5.76 -0.31
CA SER A 283 -0.53 -7.20 -0.62
C SER A 283 -1.89 -7.88 -0.38
N LYS A 284 -2.68 -7.43 0.59
CA LYS A 284 -4.02 -8.00 0.85
C LYS A 284 -5.00 -7.65 -0.26
N ASP A 285 -4.93 -6.42 -0.77
CA ASP A 285 -5.81 -5.96 -1.85
C ASP A 285 -5.37 -6.57 -3.20
N LEU A 286 -4.08 -6.87 -3.37
CA LEU A 286 -3.56 -7.66 -4.49
C LEU A 286 -4.13 -9.10 -4.49
N ASP A 287 -4.12 -9.77 -3.33
CA ASP A 287 -4.72 -11.10 -3.19
C ASP A 287 -6.23 -11.07 -3.45
N ASP A 288 -6.94 -10.02 -3.01
CA ASP A 288 -8.36 -9.82 -3.30
C ASP A 288 -8.62 -9.57 -4.80
N ALA A 289 -7.73 -8.85 -5.50
CA ALA A 289 -7.81 -8.67 -6.95
C ALA A 289 -7.63 -10.00 -7.69
N LEU A 290 -6.66 -10.81 -7.28
CA LEU A 290 -6.46 -12.16 -7.82
C LEU A 290 -7.68 -13.07 -7.58
N ARG A 291 -8.34 -12.99 -6.42
CA ARG A 291 -9.58 -13.73 -6.15
C ARG A 291 -10.71 -13.32 -7.11
N VAL A 292 -10.89 -12.01 -7.34
CA VAL A 292 -11.91 -11.49 -8.27
C VAL A 292 -11.62 -11.96 -9.70
N ILE A 293 -10.38 -11.83 -10.16
CA ILE A 293 -9.96 -12.28 -11.50
C ILE A 293 -10.18 -13.79 -11.65
N CYS A 294 -9.74 -14.60 -10.68
CA CYS A 294 -9.94 -16.06 -10.72
C CYS A 294 -11.43 -16.41 -10.75
N GLY A 295 -12.25 -15.78 -9.91
CA GLY A 295 -13.70 -16.02 -9.89
C GLY A 295 -14.38 -15.65 -11.20
N TYR A 296 -14.02 -14.50 -11.78
CA TYR A 296 -14.61 -13.99 -13.01
C TYR A 296 -14.33 -14.86 -14.23
N TYR A 297 -13.06 -15.26 -14.42
CA TYR A 297 -12.63 -16.12 -15.52
C TYR A 297 -12.76 -17.63 -15.21
N LYS A 298 -13.36 -17.99 -14.06
CA LYS A 298 -13.55 -19.38 -13.60
C LYS A 298 -12.23 -20.16 -13.48
N LEU A 299 -11.16 -19.51 -13.07
CA LEU A 299 -9.87 -20.15 -12.76
C LEU A 299 -9.97 -20.88 -11.41
N PRO A 300 -9.37 -22.08 -11.25
CA PRO A 300 -9.22 -22.71 -9.94
C PRO A 300 -8.46 -21.77 -8.99
N LEU A 301 -9.03 -21.46 -7.82
CA LEU A 301 -8.37 -20.63 -6.82
C LEU A 301 -7.12 -21.34 -6.27
N ALA A 302 -6.06 -20.57 -6.01
CA ALA A 302 -4.87 -21.07 -5.33
C ALA A 302 -5.20 -21.54 -3.91
N ALA A 303 -4.58 -22.62 -3.43
CA ALA A 303 -4.78 -23.12 -2.06
C ALA A 303 -4.41 -22.09 -0.97
N ASN A 304 -3.50 -21.16 -1.28
CA ASN A 304 -3.15 -20.06 -0.38
C ASN A 304 -4.14 -18.88 -0.43
N LEU A 305 -4.94 -18.79 -1.50
CA LEU A 305 -6.00 -17.79 -1.66
C LEU A 305 -7.35 -18.32 -1.13
N SER A 306 -7.58 -19.63 -1.23
CA SER A 306 -8.68 -20.40 -0.62
C SER A 306 -8.31 -20.90 0.79
N ASP A 307 -9.28 -21.46 1.51
CA ASP A 307 -9.12 -22.05 2.84
C ASP A 307 -8.52 -21.12 3.90
N VAL A 308 -8.86 -19.83 3.82
CA VAL A 308 -8.42 -18.84 4.81
C VAL A 308 -9.16 -19.11 6.12
N PRO A 309 -8.45 -19.38 7.24
CA PRO A 309 -9.12 -19.61 8.50
C PRO A 309 -9.88 -18.35 8.93
N ALA A 310 -11.17 -18.47 9.18
CA ALA A 310 -11.98 -17.35 9.68
C ALA A 310 -11.70 -17.02 11.16
N ASN A 311 -11.13 -17.98 11.91
CA ASN A 311 -10.80 -17.84 13.33
C ASN A 311 -9.45 -17.11 13.52
N ARG A 312 -9.43 -16.07 14.37
CA ARG A 312 -8.23 -15.28 14.71
C ARG A 312 -7.06 -16.14 15.21
N LEU A 313 -7.30 -17.12 16.07
CA LEU A 313 -6.24 -17.98 16.60
C LEU A 313 -5.64 -18.89 15.51
N ALA A 314 -6.46 -19.35 14.57
CA ALA A 314 -5.99 -20.13 13.44
C ALA A 314 -5.23 -19.27 12.42
N GLN A 315 -5.61 -17.98 12.25
CA GLN A 315 -4.83 -17.02 11.46
C GLN A 315 -3.46 -16.74 12.10
N LEU A 316 -3.40 -16.57 13.42
CA LEU A 316 -2.15 -16.40 14.15
C LEU A 316 -1.25 -17.65 14.04
N ALA A 317 -1.83 -18.84 14.20
CA ALA A 317 -1.11 -20.10 14.02
C ALA A 317 -0.57 -20.25 12.59
N ALA A 318 -1.38 -19.91 11.58
CA ALA A 318 -0.96 -19.90 10.18
C ALA A 318 0.19 -18.89 9.96
N PHE A 319 0.11 -17.70 10.55
CA PHE A 319 1.16 -16.68 10.50
C PHE A 319 2.47 -17.19 11.09
N PHE A 320 2.47 -17.73 12.31
CA PHE A 320 3.70 -18.27 12.92
C PHE A 320 4.24 -19.47 12.14
N SER A 321 3.37 -20.33 11.61
CA SER A 321 3.81 -21.43 10.75
C SER A 321 4.48 -20.94 9.47
N LYS A 322 3.94 -19.87 8.86
CA LYS A 322 4.51 -19.23 7.68
C LYS A 322 5.84 -18.56 8.02
N LEU A 323 5.91 -17.82 9.14
CA LEU A 323 7.13 -17.19 9.61
C LEU A 323 8.23 -18.23 9.90
N TRP A 324 7.86 -19.36 10.51
CA TRP A 324 8.75 -20.47 10.76
C TRP A 324 9.27 -21.09 9.45
N ARG A 325 8.39 -21.34 8.47
CA ARG A 325 8.76 -21.85 7.14
C ARG A 325 9.65 -20.87 6.37
N ASP A 326 9.26 -19.59 6.32
CA ASP A 326 10.05 -18.53 5.69
C ASP A 326 11.43 -18.40 6.37
N GLY A 327 11.48 -18.51 7.69
CA GLY A 327 12.73 -18.51 8.46
C GLY A 327 13.60 -19.73 8.13
N HIS A 328 13.00 -20.91 8.02
CA HIS A 328 13.70 -22.12 7.56
C HIS A 328 14.23 -21.99 6.12
N ASP A 329 13.42 -21.49 5.19
CA ASP A 329 13.83 -21.26 3.81
C ASP A 329 15.01 -20.28 3.76
N TRP A 330 14.99 -19.25 4.59
CA TRP A 330 16.08 -18.28 4.71
C TRP A 330 17.35 -18.89 5.31
N ILE A 331 17.22 -19.68 6.38
CA ILE A 331 18.35 -20.40 6.99
C ILE A 331 18.96 -21.39 5.97
N ASN A 332 18.11 -22.13 5.25
CA ASN A 332 18.55 -23.05 4.21
C ASN A 332 19.27 -22.31 3.09
N TYR A 333 18.74 -21.16 2.64
CA TYR A 333 19.38 -20.30 1.65
C TYR A 333 20.76 -19.79 2.12
N LEU A 334 20.87 -19.33 3.37
CA LEU A 334 22.14 -18.86 3.93
C LEU A 334 23.18 -19.98 4.04
N ALA A 335 22.74 -21.22 4.25
CA ALA A 335 23.58 -22.41 4.32
C ALA A 335 23.99 -22.97 2.94
N MET A 336 23.47 -22.45 1.82
CA MET A 336 23.82 -22.94 0.48
C MET A 336 25.26 -22.58 0.09
N ASN A 337 26.02 -23.59 -0.34
CA ASN A 337 27.42 -23.45 -0.77
C ASN A 337 27.60 -22.60 -2.03
N ALA A 338 26.63 -22.66 -2.95
CA ALA A 338 26.60 -21.86 -4.17
C ALA A 338 25.30 -21.07 -4.19
N LYS A 339 25.39 -19.78 -3.87
CA LYS A 339 24.24 -18.89 -3.87
C LYS A 339 23.82 -18.66 -5.33
N PRO A 340 22.50 -18.65 -5.64
CA PRO A 340 22.03 -18.17 -6.93
C PRO A 340 22.42 -16.69 -7.05
N GLU A 341 23.37 -16.38 -7.94
CA GLU A 341 23.87 -15.02 -8.16
C GLU A 341 23.12 -14.37 -9.32
N HIS A 342 22.74 -13.10 -9.18
CA HIS A 342 22.30 -12.34 -10.33
C HIS A 342 23.47 -12.10 -11.28
N LYS A 343 23.33 -12.48 -12.56
CA LYS A 343 24.23 -11.93 -13.58
C LYS A 343 23.79 -10.49 -13.85
N THR A 344 24.65 -9.55 -13.48
CA THR A 344 24.46 -8.12 -13.74
C THR A 344 25.48 -7.67 -14.76
N GLU A 345 25.01 -7.16 -15.90
CA GLU A 345 25.85 -6.55 -16.91
C GLU A 345 25.65 -5.03 -16.82
N VAL A 346 26.68 -4.32 -16.39
CA VAL A 346 26.64 -2.87 -16.15
C VAL A 346 27.32 -2.14 -17.29
N LEU A 347 26.56 -1.38 -18.06
CA LEU A 347 27.06 -0.45 -19.07
C LEU A 347 26.96 0.97 -18.50
N LYS A 348 28.11 1.58 -18.21
CA LYS A 348 28.19 2.99 -17.81
C LYS A 348 28.35 3.84 -19.07
N ARG A 349 27.38 4.72 -19.35
CA ARG A 349 27.43 5.65 -20.48
C ARG A 349 28.07 6.96 -20.06
N LEU A 350 28.73 7.63 -21.01
CA LEU A 350 29.35 8.94 -20.84
C LEU A 350 28.31 10.03 -20.50
N ASP A 351 27.05 9.83 -20.90
CA ASP A 351 25.92 10.74 -20.67
C ASP A 351 25.41 10.75 -19.22
N GLY A 352 26.06 10.03 -18.30
CA GLY A 352 25.66 9.98 -16.89
C GLY A 352 24.51 8.99 -16.60
N LEU A 353 24.25 8.02 -17.47
CA LEU A 353 23.31 6.92 -17.27
C LEU A 353 24.05 5.59 -17.07
N THR A 354 23.56 4.76 -16.16
CA THR A 354 24.05 3.39 -15.96
C THR A 354 22.96 2.39 -16.29
N ILE A 355 23.18 1.58 -17.33
CA ILE A 355 22.26 0.53 -17.76
C ILE A 355 22.75 -0.78 -17.14
N THR A 356 21.97 -1.33 -16.22
CA THR A 356 22.23 -2.61 -15.55
C THR A 356 21.24 -3.65 -16.04
N LYS A 357 21.69 -4.53 -16.94
CA LYS A 357 20.89 -5.68 -17.36
C LYS A 357 20.98 -6.74 -16.29
N ILE A 358 19.85 -7.01 -15.62
CA ILE A 358 19.75 -8.01 -14.56
C ILE A 358 19.07 -9.25 -15.14
N THR A 359 19.78 -10.37 -15.21
CA THR A 359 19.10 -11.65 -15.44
C THR A 359 18.48 -12.12 -14.11
N PRO A 360 17.21 -12.57 -14.10
CA PRO A 360 16.60 -13.09 -12.89
C PRO A 360 17.40 -14.31 -12.42
N TYR A 361 17.48 -14.49 -11.09
CA TYR A 361 18.10 -15.68 -10.52
C TYR A 361 17.21 -16.93 -10.65
N TYR A 362 16.01 -16.81 -11.24
CA TYR A 362 15.05 -17.88 -11.38
C TYR A 362 14.68 -18.16 -12.84
N LYS A 363 14.19 -19.36 -13.09
CA LYS A 363 13.67 -19.83 -14.39
C LYS A 363 12.25 -20.36 -14.21
N LEU A 364 11.32 -19.90 -15.04
CA LEU A 364 9.94 -20.40 -15.06
C LEU A 364 9.89 -21.75 -15.79
N GLN A 365 9.24 -22.76 -15.20
CA GLN A 365 9.05 -24.08 -15.80
C GLN A 365 7.57 -24.45 -15.78
N GLY A 366 7.02 -24.85 -16.92
CA GLY A 366 5.60 -25.23 -17.08
C GLY A 366 5.19 -25.34 -18.56
N VAL A 367 3.91 -25.56 -18.81
CA VAL A 367 3.36 -25.68 -20.17
C VAL A 367 3.24 -24.29 -20.81
N PRO A 368 3.79 -24.03 -22.00
CA PRO A 368 3.67 -22.72 -22.64
C PRO A 368 2.23 -22.43 -23.06
N GLN A 369 1.73 -21.24 -22.69
CA GLN A 369 0.47 -20.73 -23.19
C GLN A 369 0.62 -20.32 -24.66
N LYS A 370 0.44 -21.28 -25.57
CA LYS A 370 0.42 -21.07 -27.03
C LYS A 370 -0.93 -21.48 -27.61
N GLY A 371 -1.27 -20.96 -28.78
CA GLY A 371 -2.49 -21.32 -29.50
C GLY A 371 -2.29 -22.60 -30.30
N TYR A 372 -3.19 -23.57 -30.12
CA TYR A 372 -3.16 -24.88 -30.78
C TYR A 372 -4.34 -25.01 -31.75
N PRO A 373 -4.16 -25.58 -32.95
CA PRO A 373 -5.25 -25.76 -33.91
C PRO A 373 -6.30 -26.76 -33.44
N ASP A 374 -5.91 -27.76 -32.65
CA ASP A 374 -6.80 -28.79 -32.10
C ASP A 374 -6.36 -29.24 -30.70
N LEU A 375 -7.28 -29.83 -29.94
CA LEU A 375 -6.98 -30.34 -28.60
C LEU A 375 -5.99 -31.52 -28.64
N LYS A 376 -5.94 -32.26 -29.76
CA LYS A 376 -5.03 -33.39 -29.93
C LYS A 376 -3.58 -32.92 -30.04
N SER A 377 -3.28 -31.85 -30.79
CA SER A 377 -1.91 -31.29 -30.85
C SER A 377 -1.43 -30.78 -29.50
N LEU A 378 -2.29 -30.10 -28.73
CA LEU A 378 -1.99 -29.67 -27.36
C LEU A 378 -1.56 -30.84 -26.47
N ILE A 379 -2.33 -31.93 -26.44
CA ILE A 379 -2.02 -33.10 -25.61
C ILE A 379 -0.80 -33.88 -26.12
N THR A 380 -0.62 -33.96 -27.44
CA THR A 380 0.52 -34.64 -28.05
C THR A 380 1.83 -33.94 -27.65
N GLN A 381 1.86 -32.60 -27.63
CA GLN A 381 3.03 -31.85 -27.19
C GLN A 381 3.32 -32.00 -25.68
N LEU A 382 2.30 -32.32 -24.88
CA LEU A 382 2.43 -32.50 -23.42
C LEU A 382 2.87 -33.90 -23.01
N THR A 383 2.37 -34.92 -23.69
CA THR A 383 2.54 -36.33 -23.28
C THR A 383 3.46 -37.10 -24.21
N ASN A 384 3.85 -36.53 -25.36
CA ASN A 384 4.52 -37.20 -26.47
C ASN A 384 3.78 -38.48 -26.95
N SER A 385 2.48 -38.59 -26.65
CA SER A 385 1.65 -39.75 -26.95
C SER A 385 0.48 -39.36 -27.86
N PRO A 386 0.23 -40.08 -28.96
CA PRO A 386 -0.83 -39.76 -29.93
C PRO A 386 -2.21 -40.33 -29.54
N SER A 387 -2.44 -40.61 -28.26
CA SER A 387 -3.65 -41.31 -27.78
C SER A 387 -4.96 -40.56 -28.14
N GLU A 388 -6.02 -41.31 -28.41
CA GLU A 388 -7.34 -40.73 -28.75
C GLU A 388 -8.10 -40.25 -27.51
N PRO A 389 -8.89 -39.16 -27.64
CA PRO A 389 -9.65 -38.62 -26.52
C PRO A 389 -10.84 -39.49 -26.11
N ILE A 390 -11.03 -39.63 -24.79
CA ILE A 390 -12.24 -40.23 -24.23
C ILE A 390 -13.23 -39.12 -23.87
N SER A 391 -14.39 -39.10 -24.52
CA SER A 391 -15.46 -38.17 -24.17
C SER A 391 -16.20 -38.62 -22.91
N ALA A 392 -16.24 -37.78 -21.88
CA ALA A 392 -16.89 -38.11 -20.61
C ALA A 392 -17.84 -37.01 -20.13
N GLY A 393 -19.06 -37.41 -19.75
CA GLY A 393 -20.07 -36.48 -19.23
C GLY A 393 -19.80 -35.94 -17.83
N ASN A 394 -18.90 -36.53 -17.03
CA ASN A 394 -18.54 -36.01 -15.71
C ASN A 394 -17.10 -36.39 -15.29
N THR A 395 -16.58 -35.68 -14.28
CA THR A 395 -15.21 -35.89 -13.76
C THR A 395 -15.00 -37.25 -13.09
N ARG A 396 -16.01 -37.82 -12.41
CA ARG A 396 -15.89 -39.13 -11.74
C ARG A 396 -15.74 -40.28 -12.74
N LYS A 397 -16.56 -40.31 -13.79
CA LYS A 397 -16.53 -41.29 -14.89
C LYS A 397 -15.23 -41.18 -15.67
N ALA A 398 -14.79 -39.95 -15.97
CA ALA A 398 -13.53 -39.70 -16.66
C ALA A 398 -12.31 -40.22 -15.86
N LYS A 399 -12.23 -39.92 -14.55
CA LYS A 399 -11.17 -40.45 -13.68
C LYS A 399 -11.19 -41.98 -13.59
N LYS A 400 -12.37 -42.59 -13.49
CA LYS A 400 -12.50 -44.06 -13.44
C LYS A 400 -11.99 -44.72 -14.72
N ALA A 401 -12.32 -44.16 -15.88
CA ALA A 401 -11.83 -44.64 -17.17
C ALA A 401 -10.32 -44.46 -17.33
N LEU A 402 -9.78 -43.28 -16.97
CA LEU A 402 -8.34 -42.99 -17.07
C LEU A 402 -7.48 -43.85 -16.15
N ASN A 403 -7.97 -44.21 -14.96
CA ASN A 403 -7.26 -45.09 -14.04
C ASN A 403 -6.98 -46.50 -14.61
N GLN A 404 -7.73 -46.92 -15.64
CA GLN A 404 -7.56 -48.23 -16.28
C GLN A 404 -6.67 -48.19 -17.53
N LEU A 405 -6.22 -47.00 -17.95
CA LEU A 405 -5.55 -46.78 -19.24
C LEU A 405 -4.07 -46.39 -19.08
N PRO A 406 -3.20 -46.62 -20.09
CA PRO A 406 -1.76 -46.35 -19.97
C PRO A 406 -1.43 -44.86 -19.85
N TYR A 407 -0.17 -44.58 -19.48
CA TYR A 407 0.44 -43.24 -19.47
C TYR A 407 0.12 -42.47 -20.77
N GLY A 408 -0.22 -41.19 -20.66
CA GLY A 408 -0.54 -40.33 -21.81
C GLY A 408 -1.98 -40.45 -22.31
N SER A 409 -2.82 -41.31 -21.72
CA SER A 409 -4.26 -41.34 -22.01
C SER A 409 -4.96 -40.11 -21.44
N TRP A 410 -5.98 -39.61 -22.14
CA TRP A 410 -6.69 -38.39 -21.75
C TRP A 410 -8.19 -38.44 -22.03
N ALA A 411 -8.94 -37.62 -21.29
CA ALA A 411 -10.38 -37.51 -21.40
C ALA A 411 -10.83 -36.05 -21.52
N ILE A 412 -11.88 -35.81 -22.31
CA ILE A 412 -12.47 -34.49 -22.55
C ILE A 412 -13.80 -34.39 -21.83
N ILE A 413 -13.97 -33.29 -21.10
CA ILE A 413 -15.23 -32.89 -20.49
C ILE A 413 -15.66 -31.56 -21.11
N ALA A 414 -16.31 -31.65 -22.27
CA ALA A 414 -16.59 -30.50 -23.15
C ALA A 414 -17.37 -29.37 -22.45
N HIS A 415 -18.42 -29.70 -21.68
CA HIS A 415 -19.24 -28.72 -20.97
C HIS A 415 -18.50 -27.92 -19.88
N LYS A 416 -17.31 -28.38 -19.46
CA LYS A 416 -16.45 -27.69 -18.48
C LYS A 416 -15.15 -27.16 -19.09
N GLN A 417 -14.94 -27.34 -20.40
CA GLN A 417 -13.68 -27.03 -21.11
C GLN A 417 -12.46 -27.58 -20.35
N LEU A 418 -12.58 -28.83 -19.89
CA LEU A 418 -11.63 -29.49 -19.00
C LEU A 418 -11.09 -30.76 -19.64
N LEU A 419 -9.77 -30.91 -19.60
CA LEU A 419 -9.03 -32.09 -20.00
C LEU A 419 -8.49 -32.77 -18.75
N LEU A 420 -8.58 -34.10 -18.72
CA LEU A 420 -7.93 -34.93 -17.69
C LEU A 420 -6.87 -35.77 -18.38
N ILE A 421 -5.63 -35.70 -17.91
CA ILE A 421 -4.47 -36.36 -18.52
C ILE A 421 -3.84 -37.27 -17.49
N ARG A 422 -3.58 -38.54 -17.85
CA ARG A 422 -2.82 -39.45 -17.00
C ARG A 422 -1.32 -39.25 -17.22
N GLN A 423 -0.64 -38.69 -16.22
CA GLN A 423 0.81 -38.67 -16.13
C GLN A 423 1.25 -39.58 -14.98
N GLU A 424 1.87 -40.70 -15.35
CA GLU A 424 2.33 -41.75 -14.46
C GLU A 424 1.20 -42.30 -13.56
N SER A 425 1.31 -42.10 -12.24
CA SER A 425 0.34 -42.47 -11.22
C SER A 425 -0.67 -41.36 -10.89
N LYS A 426 -0.51 -40.17 -11.50
CA LYS A 426 -1.31 -38.97 -11.21
C LYS A 426 -2.21 -38.59 -12.38
N ILE A 427 -3.37 -38.02 -12.07
CA ILE A 427 -4.27 -37.42 -13.06
C ILE A 427 -4.14 -35.91 -12.94
N ILE A 428 -3.65 -35.29 -14.00
CA ILE A 428 -3.52 -33.84 -14.12
C ILE A 428 -4.78 -33.27 -14.77
N GLN A 429 -5.20 -32.09 -14.31
CA GLN A 429 -6.33 -31.36 -14.83
C GLN A 429 -5.80 -30.17 -15.63
N LEU A 430 -6.24 -30.02 -16.89
CA LEU A 430 -5.87 -28.89 -17.73
C LEU A 430 -7.14 -28.25 -18.28
N ARG A 431 -7.34 -26.96 -18.02
CA ARG A 431 -8.44 -26.19 -18.61
C ARG A 431 -7.97 -25.49 -19.86
N TYR A 432 -8.90 -25.19 -20.76
CA TYR A 432 -8.62 -24.45 -21.98
C TYR A 432 -9.74 -23.47 -22.32
N PHE A 433 -9.46 -22.53 -23.21
CA PHE A 433 -10.46 -21.69 -23.85
C PHE A 433 -10.15 -21.57 -25.35
N MET A 434 -11.15 -21.13 -26.11
CA MET A 434 -10.99 -20.87 -27.54
C MET A 434 -10.95 -19.36 -27.80
N HIS A 435 -10.01 -18.92 -28.62
CA HIS A 435 -9.90 -17.55 -29.10
C HIS A 435 -9.32 -17.58 -30.51
N GLU A 436 -9.94 -16.85 -31.45
CA GLU A 436 -9.54 -16.84 -32.87
C GLU A 436 -9.37 -18.26 -33.46
N GLU A 437 -10.32 -19.15 -33.18
CA GLU A 437 -10.33 -20.57 -33.63
C GLU A 437 -9.17 -21.43 -33.10
N LEU A 438 -8.32 -20.91 -32.21
CA LEU A 438 -7.23 -21.63 -31.56
C LEU A 438 -7.57 -21.99 -30.10
N PHE A 439 -7.07 -23.13 -29.65
CA PHE A 439 -7.18 -23.62 -28.28
C PHE A 439 -5.98 -23.15 -27.45
N TYR A 440 -6.24 -22.45 -26.35
CA TYR A 440 -5.21 -22.00 -25.42
C TYR A 440 -5.36 -22.71 -24.07
N PRO A 441 -4.27 -23.20 -23.45
CA PRO A 441 -4.31 -23.68 -22.08
C PRO A 441 -4.54 -22.50 -21.12
N LEU A 442 -5.38 -22.71 -20.12
CA LEU A 442 -5.83 -21.67 -19.19
C LEU A 442 -5.07 -21.80 -17.85
N PRO A 443 -4.35 -20.75 -17.38
CA PRO A 443 -3.54 -20.81 -16.15
C PRO A 443 -4.38 -21.13 -14.92
N GLU A 444 -3.74 -21.70 -13.91
CA GLU A 444 -4.36 -21.88 -12.59
C GLU A 444 -4.19 -20.64 -11.72
N GLY A 445 -5.08 -20.42 -10.75
CA GLY A 445 -4.92 -19.35 -9.77
C GLY A 445 -3.63 -19.52 -8.94
N GLN A 446 -3.12 -20.74 -8.79
CA GLN A 446 -1.83 -21.02 -8.17
C GLN A 446 -0.66 -20.44 -8.98
N ASP A 447 -0.75 -20.44 -10.32
CA ASP A 447 0.28 -19.84 -11.19
C ASP A 447 0.33 -18.33 -10.99
N LEU A 448 -0.86 -17.68 -11.01
CA LEU A 448 -1.00 -16.25 -10.77
C LEU A 448 -0.51 -15.83 -9.37
N TYR A 449 -0.86 -16.61 -8.33
CA TYR A 449 -0.40 -16.34 -6.97
C TYR A 449 1.12 -16.50 -6.83
N THR A 450 1.68 -17.58 -7.41
CA THR A 450 3.13 -17.83 -7.37
C THR A 450 3.88 -16.68 -8.01
N LEU A 451 3.47 -16.25 -9.21
CA LEU A 451 4.05 -15.10 -9.91
C LEU A 451 3.82 -13.79 -9.16
N GLY A 452 2.67 -13.60 -8.53
CA GLY A 452 2.39 -12.47 -7.63
C GLY A 452 3.36 -12.37 -6.43
N GLN A 453 3.98 -13.48 -6.01
CA GLN A 453 5.02 -13.50 -4.97
C GLN A 453 6.45 -13.41 -5.53
N VAL A 454 6.67 -13.57 -6.84
CA VAL A 454 8.01 -13.56 -7.45
C VAL A 454 8.69 -12.20 -7.25
N SER A 455 7.97 -11.07 -7.33
CA SER A 455 8.57 -9.74 -7.06
C SER A 455 9.13 -9.62 -5.63
N LYS A 456 8.45 -10.20 -4.65
CA LYS A 456 8.89 -10.17 -3.24
C LYS A 456 10.18 -10.93 -3.04
N ARG A 457 10.49 -11.89 -3.92
CA ARG A 457 11.70 -12.72 -3.84
C ARG A 457 12.81 -12.22 -4.78
N HIS A 458 12.54 -11.31 -5.73
CA HIS A 458 13.48 -10.92 -6.78
C HIS A 458 14.78 -10.23 -6.30
N LEU A 459 14.80 -9.64 -5.11
CA LEU A 459 16.00 -9.08 -4.45
C LEU A 459 15.99 -9.49 -2.97
N TYR A 460 17.11 -9.99 -2.44
CA TYR A 460 17.21 -10.40 -1.04
C TYR A 460 17.31 -9.18 -0.11
N LEU A 461 17.00 -9.38 1.18
CA LEU A 461 16.96 -8.34 2.21
C LEU A 461 18.23 -7.46 2.28
N PRO A 462 19.46 -7.99 2.19
CA PRO A 462 20.67 -7.16 2.24
C PRO A 462 20.81 -6.19 1.05
N GLU A 463 20.50 -6.66 -0.16
CA GLU A 463 20.54 -5.86 -1.38
C GLU A 463 19.49 -4.75 -1.33
N ARG A 464 18.28 -5.06 -0.83
CA ARG A 464 17.22 -4.07 -0.61
C ARG A 464 17.59 -3.01 0.41
N VAL A 465 18.21 -3.41 1.53
CA VAL A 465 18.66 -2.47 2.57
C VAL A 465 19.72 -1.51 2.00
N SER A 466 20.71 -2.05 1.28
CA SER A 466 21.76 -1.23 0.63
C SER A 466 21.17 -0.26 -0.40
N LEU A 467 20.29 -0.74 -1.29
CA LEU A 467 19.63 0.09 -2.31
C LEU A 467 18.80 1.21 -1.68
N LYS A 468 18.00 0.91 -0.65
CA LYS A 468 17.17 1.91 0.04
C LYS A 468 17.99 2.97 0.76
N LEU A 469 19.08 2.56 1.43
CA LEU A 469 19.95 3.48 2.15
C LEU A 469 20.70 4.40 1.17
N ASN A 470 21.22 3.83 0.08
CA ASN A 470 21.86 4.60 -0.99
C ASN A 470 20.85 5.55 -1.68
N ALA A 471 19.60 5.11 -1.89
CA ALA A 471 18.53 5.94 -2.43
C ALA A 471 18.15 7.10 -1.47
N PHE A 472 18.11 6.86 -0.16
CA PHE A 472 17.87 7.92 0.83
C PHE A 472 18.99 8.96 0.82
N ILE A 473 20.25 8.52 0.94
CA ILE A 473 21.41 9.42 1.00
C ILE A 473 21.54 10.27 -0.27
N SER A 474 21.33 9.66 -1.45
CA SER A 474 21.38 10.37 -2.73
C SER A 474 20.26 11.41 -2.92
N ARG A 475 19.11 11.24 -2.25
CA ARG A 475 17.98 12.19 -2.34
C ARG A 475 18.13 13.42 -1.43
N ILE A 476 18.93 13.37 -0.37
CA ILE A 476 19.11 14.50 0.56
C ILE A 476 19.59 15.78 -0.16
N PRO A 477 20.66 15.77 -0.97
CA PRO A 477 21.09 16.99 -1.69
C PRO A 477 20.03 17.50 -2.67
N ARG A 478 19.33 16.57 -3.34
CA ARG A 478 18.26 16.89 -4.31
C ARG A 478 17.07 17.57 -3.64
N PHE A 479 16.70 17.15 -2.43
CA PHE A 479 15.66 17.82 -1.63
C PHE A 479 16.00 19.29 -1.41
N PHE A 480 17.21 19.61 -0.91
CA PHE A 480 17.61 21.00 -0.68
C PHE A 480 17.68 21.82 -1.98
N TYR A 481 18.20 21.24 -3.06
CA TYR A 481 18.23 21.91 -4.37
C TYR A 481 16.81 22.20 -4.92
N LYS A 482 15.90 21.21 -4.86
CA LYS A 482 14.50 21.40 -5.28
C LYS A 482 13.77 22.41 -4.40
N PHE A 483 13.97 22.36 -3.08
CA PHE A 483 13.41 23.32 -2.14
C PHE A 483 13.86 24.74 -2.49
N TYR A 484 15.17 24.95 -2.65
CA TYR A 484 15.74 26.24 -3.04
C TYR A 484 15.20 26.72 -4.40
N LYS A 485 15.20 25.87 -5.43
CA LYS A 485 14.72 26.22 -6.77
C LYS A 485 13.22 26.52 -6.79
N SER A 486 12.42 25.79 -6.02
CA SER A 486 10.98 26.01 -5.86
C SER A 486 10.72 27.34 -5.16
N MET A 487 11.42 27.60 -4.06
CA MET A 487 11.36 28.90 -3.35
C MET A 487 11.81 30.05 -4.25
N TYR A 488 12.91 29.90 -4.99
CA TYR A 488 13.40 30.91 -5.91
C TYR A 488 12.39 31.23 -7.02
N ARG A 489 11.82 30.21 -7.66
CA ARG A 489 10.73 30.38 -8.66
C ARG A 489 9.49 31.02 -8.04
N PHE A 490 9.14 30.63 -6.82
CA PHE A 490 8.00 31.18 -6.11
C PHE A 490 8.21 32.65 -5.76
N ILE A 491 9.41 33.03 -5.31
CA ILE A 491 9.79 34.43 -5.04
C ILE A 491 9.74 35.25 -6.34
N HIS A 492 10.19 34.71 -7.47
CA HIS A 492 10.02 35.34 -8.78
C HIS A 492 8.55 35.49 -9.17
N HIS A 493 7.74 34.44 -9.02
CA HIS A 493 6.29 34.53 -9.28
C HIS A 493 5.60 35.57 -8.39
N LEU A 494 6.01 35.68 -7.13
CA LEU A 494 5.52 36.69 -6.21
C LEU A 494 5.94 38.11 -6.62
N HIS A 495 7.17 38.26 -7.12
CA HIS A 495 7.66 39.51 -7.68
C HIS A 495 6.87 39.91 -8.93
N ASP A 496 6.70 38.99 -9.88
CA ASP A 496 5.90 39.20 -11.09
C ASP A 496 4.45 39.50 -10.74
N ASP A 497 3.86 38.80 -9.77
CA ASP A 497 2.49 39.03 -9.30
C ASP A 497 2.33 40.42 -8.63
N PHE A 498 3.36 40.89 -7.91
CA PHE A 498 3.39 42.24 -7.37
C PHE A 498 3.52 43.30 -8.48
N PHE A 499 4.42 43.10 -9.44
CA PHE A 499 4.62 44.02 -10.57
C PHE A 499 3.42 44.06 -11.51
N ASN A 500 2.86 42.90 -11.87
CA ASN A 500 1.63 42.82 -12.68
C ASN A 500 0.48 43.51 -11.96
N TYR A 501 0.37 43.37 -10.64
CA TYR A 501 -0.63 44.10 -9.86
C TYR A 501 -0.46 45.62 -9.95
N ILE A 502 0.76 46.16 -10.06
CA ILE A 502 0.99 47.60 -10.23
C ILE A 502 0.55 48.09 -11.63
N HIS A 503 0.64 47.24 -12.67
CA HIS A 503 0.46 47.66 -14.07
C HIS A 503 -0.85 47.20 -14.74
N ASP A 504 -1.61 46.32 -14.10
CA ASP A 504 -2.85 45.66 -14.58
C ASP A 504 -3.92 46.61 -15.15
N THR A 505 -3.98 47.84 -14.63
CA THR A 505 -4.94 48.89 -15.01
C THR A 505 -4.44 49.80 -16.14
N HIS A 506 -3.17 49.66 -16.52
CA HIS A 506 -2.44 50.59 -17.37
C HIS A 506 -1.86 49.94 -18.64
N LEU A 507 -1.65 48.63 -18.65
CA LEU A 507 -1.22 47.88 -19.84
C LEU A 507 -2.38 47.04 -20.37
N PRO A 508 -2.61 46.99 -21.71
CA PRO A 508 -3.54 46.03 -22.27
C PRO A 508 -3.06 44.61 -21.92
N PRO A 509 -3.98 43.65 -21.70
CA PRO A 509 -3.62 42.30 -21.32
C PRO A 509 -2.65 41.75 -22.35
N LYS A 510 -1.43 41.44 -21.92
CA LYS A 510 -0.45 40.78 -22.79
C LYS A 510 -1.06 39.46 -23.23
N ASP A 511 -1.32 39.36 -24.54
CA ASP A 511 -1.83 38.17 -25.18
C ASP A 511 -1.05 36.93 -24.71
N SER A 512 -1.78 35.83 -24.60
CA SER A 512 -1.36 34.43 -24.39
C SER A 512 -0.09 33.99 -25.15
N SER A 513 0.36 34.77 -26.13
CA SER A 513 1.64 34.71 -26.84
C SER A 513 2.88 34.75 -25.94
N GLU A 514 2.93 35.56 -24.87
CA GLU A 514 4.11 35.61 -23.98
C GLU A 514 4.21 34.40 -23.03
N LEU A 515 3.07 33.85 -22.60
CA LEU A 515 3.02 32.60 -21.83
C LEU A 515 3.47 31.41 -22.71
N ASN A 516 3.04 31.40 -23.98
CA ASN A 516 3.52 30.45 -24.98
C ASN A 516 5.02 30.62 -25.28
N LYS A 517 5.58 31.84 -25.20
CA LYS A 517 7.04 32.09 -25.32
C LYS A 517 7.84 31.56 -24.14
N GLN A 518 7.34 31.66 -22.90
CA GLN A 518 7.97 31.02 -21.75
C GLN A 518 7.83 29.49 -21.77
N GLN A 519 6.72 28.96 -22.30
CA GLN A 519 6.55 27.53 -22.53
C GLN A 519 7.47 27.00 -23.63
N THR A 520 7.64 27.73 -24.74
CA THR A 520 8.63 27.40 -25.79
C THR A 520 10.08 27.59 -25.32
N GLN A 521 10.37 28.50 -24.39
CA GLN A 521 11.70 28.61 -23.78
C GLN A 521 11.99 27.48 -22.77
N ARG A 522 10.98 27.00 -22.03
CA ARG A 522 11.10 25.76 -21.23
C ARG A 522 11.22 24.52 -22.12
N ALA A 523 10.55 24.48 -23.27
CA ALA A 523 10.73 23.44 -24.28
C ALA A 523 12.16 23.47 -24.87
N LYS A 524 12.74 24.66 -25.09
CA LYS A 524 14.13 24.83 -25.54
C LYS A 524 15.20 24.33 -24.55
N ALA A 525 14.88 24.23 -23.25
CA ALA A 525 15.78 23.63 -22.27
C ALA A 525 15.82 22.07 -22.34
N ARG A 526 14.94 21.44 -23.14
CA ARG A 526 14.88 19.99 -23.43
C ARG A 526 15.38 19.64 -24.85
N ASN A 527 16.17 20.51 -25.47
CA ASN A 527 16.57 20.38 -26.87
C ASN A 527 17.35 19.10 -27.22
N SER A 528 18.11 18.50 -26.31
CA SER A 528 18.94 17.34 -26.64
C SER A 528 18.12 16.09 -27.01
N LEU A 529 17.00 15.86 -26.31
CA LEU A 529 16.14 14.70 -26.56
C LEU A 529 15.22 14.93 -27.77
N ILE A 530 14.68 16.15 -27.90
CA ILE A 530 13.82 16.53 -29.03
C ILE A 530 14.61 16.47 -30.34
N LEU A 531 15.82 17.05 -30.39
CA LEU A 531 16.70 16.96 -31.56
C LEU A 531 17.11 15.50 -31.86
N ALA A 532 17.39 14.69 -30.84
CA ALA A 532 17.71 13.27 -31.05
C ALA A 532 16.53 12.48 -31.62
N LEU A 533 15.31 12.78 -31.21
CA LEU A 533 14.08 12.13 -31.68
C LEU A 533 13.64 12.65 -33.06
N GLU A 534 13.80 13.94 -33.35
CA GLU A 534 13.61 14.53 -34.69
C GLU A 534 14.64 13.98 -35.68
N ASN A 535 15.93 13.90 -35.31
CA ASN A 535 17.00 13.35 -36.15
C ASN A 535 16.81 11.85 -36.44
N LYS A 536 16.11 11.13 -35.56
CA LYS A 536 15.72 9.72 -35.76
C LYS A 536 14.39 9.54 -36.49
N GLY A 537 13.72 10.63 -36.90
CA GLY A 537 12.47 10.61 -37.65
C GLY A 537 11.23 10.20 -36.85
N LEU A 538 11.30 10.24 -35.51
CA LEU A 538 10.18 9.87 -34.63
C LEU A 538 9.23 11.04 -34.35
N LEU A 539 9.71 12.27 -34.46
CA LEU A 539 8.92 13.50 -34.34
C LEU A 539 8.80 14.15 -35.73
N ALA A 540 7.61 14.63 -36.09
CA ALA A 540 7.49 15.54 -37.23
C ALA A 540 8.30 16.82 -36.94
N THR A 541 8.90 17.44 -37.96
CA THR A 541 9.73 18.64 -37.79
C THR A 541 8.99 19.72 -37.00
N GLY A 542 9.45 20.04 -35.79
CA GLY A 542 8.87 21.02 -34.89
C GLY A 542 7.81 20.50 -33.90
N GLN A 543 7.52 19.20 -33.87
CA GLN A 543 6.59 18.58 -32.93
C GLN A 543 7.27 18.36 -31.56
N THR A 544 6.64 18.82 -30.48
CA THR A 544 7.15 18.57 -29.12
C THR A 544 6.89 17.12 -28.69
N ILE A 545 7.73 16.58 -27.78
CA ILE A 545 7.52 15.24 -27.22
C ILE A 545 6.14 15.13 -26.56
N GLU A 546 5.69 16.19 -25.90
CA GLU A 546 4.37 16.24 -25.28
C GLU A 546 3.24 16.21 -26.30
N GLU A 547 3.39 16.84 -27.47
CA GLU A 547 2.42 16.78 -28.57
C GLU A 547 2.40 15.41 -29.25
N PHE A 548 3.56 14.80 -29.47
CA PHE A 548 3.65 13.45 -30.00
C PHE A 548 3.01 12.43 -29.06
N ILE A 549 3.33 12.48 -27.77
CA ILE A 549 2.72 11.61 -26.76
C ILE A 549 1.20 11.82 -26.74
N LYS A 550 0.72 13.07 -26.75
CA LYS A 550 -0.73 13.37 -26.80
C LYS A 550 -1.41 12.83 -28.07
N GLU A 551 -0.79 12.98 -29.23
CA GLU A 551 -1.32 12.47 -30.50
C GLU A 551 -1.40 10.94 -30.49
N GLN A 552 -0.34 10.25 -30.05
CA GLN A 552 -0.32 8.80 -29.94
C GLN A 552 -1.34 8.27 -28.93
N ILE A 553 -1.50 8.95 -27.79
CA ILE A 553 -2.51 8.59 -26.79
C ILE A 553 -3.93 8.79 -27.34
N SER A 554 -4.19 9.93 -28.00
CA SER A 554 -5.51 10.23 -28.55
C SER A 554 -5.95 9.26 -29.63
N ASN A 555 -4.98 8.64 -30.33
CA ASN A 555 -5.23 7.62 -31.36
C ASN A 555 -5.24 6.18 -30.81
N SER A 556 -5.01 5.98 -29.50
CA SER A 556 -4.95 4.64 -28.91
C SER A 556 -6.35 4.09 -28.55
N PRO A 557 -6.63 2.79 -28.73
CA PRO A 557 -7.93 2.19 -28.41
C PRO A 557 -8.12 1.92 -26.90
N TYR A 558 -7.22 2.42 -26.06
CA TYR A 558 -7.14 2.10 -24.64
C TYR A 558 -7.72 3.23 -23.79
N ILE A 559 -8.61 2.88 -22.85
CA ILE A 559 -9.11 3.81 -21.84
C ILE A 559 -8.58 3.36 -20.48
N ILE A 560 -7.96 4.29 -19.75
CA ILE A 560 -7.49 4.01 -18.39
C ILE A 560 -8.69 4.09 -17.45
N ALA A 561 -8.96 3.00 -16.72
CA ALA A 561 -10.05 2.95 -15.75
C ALA A 561 -9.70 3.78 -14.51
N ARG A 562 -10.16 5.02 -14.43
CA ARG A 562 -9.95 5.94 -13.30
C ARG A 562 -11.09 6.97 -13.19
N PRO A 563 -11.26 7.62 -12.02
CA PRO A 563 -12.24 8.70 -11.90
C PRO A 563 -11.86 9.88 -12.78
N ASN A 564 -12.86 10.61 -13.25
CA ASN A 564 -12.68 11.80 -14.07
C ASN A 564 -12.27 13.00 -13.22
N HIS A 565 -12.92 13.11 -12.06
CA HIS A 565 -12.71 14.19 -11.11
C HIS A 565 -11.95 13.65 -9.90
N PRO A 566 -10.73 14.13 -9.63
CA PRO A 566 -9.99 13.75 -8.44
C PRO A 566 -10.69 14.33 -7.18
N PRO A 567 -10.34 13.84 -5.98
CA PRO A 567 -10.82 14.45 -4.74
C PRO A 567 -10.43 15.94 -4.69
N SER A 568 -11.26 16.76 -4.05
CA SER A 568 -10.98 18.19 -3.85
C SER A 568 -9.61 18.36 -3.15
N PRO A 569 -8.78 19.34 -3.57
CA PRO A 569 -7.58 19.70 -2.81
C PRO A 569 -7.96 20.18 -1.40
N HIS A 570 -6.98 20.23 -0.49
CA HIS A 570 -7.21 20.74 0.86
C HIS A 570 -7.87 22.13 0.82
N ALA A 571 -8.84 22.35 1.71
CA ALA A 571 -9.61 23.58 1.69
C ALA A 571 -8.76 24.80 2.05
N TYR A 572 -7.80 24.63 2.95
CA TYR A 572 -6.97 25.71 3.47
C TYR A 572 -5.49 25.33 3.48
N ASP A 573 -4.65 26.26 2.99
CA ASP A 573 -3.19 26.15 3.06
C ASP A 573 -2.59 26.82 4.31
N ASN A 574 -3.42 27.43 5.15
CA ASN A 574 -2.95 28.13 6.33
C ASN A 574 -2.42 27.14 7.41
N PRO A 575 -1.42 27.56 8.20
CA PRO A 575 -0.78 26.67 9.18
C PRO A 575 -1.73 26.25 10.31
N PHE A 576 -2.77 27.02 10.63
CA PHE A 576 -3.70 26.72 11.71
C PHE A 576 -4.62 25.53 11.38
N HIS A 577 -5.23 25.51 10.20
CA HIS A 577 -6.08 24.40 9.77
C HIS A 577 -5.25 23.14 9.55
N ARG A 578 -4.04 23.27 8.98
CA ARG A 578 -3.10 22.14 8.83
C ARG A 578 -2.65 21.60 10.19
N ALA A 579 -2.36 22.45 11.18
CA ALA A 579 -2.03 22.01 12.53
C ALA A 579 -3.21 21.26 13.20
N LEU A 580 -4.44 21.75 13.00
CA LEU A 580 -5.65 21.06 13.46
C LEU A 580 -5.80 19.68 12.79
N GLU A 581 -5.59 19.56 11.48
CA GLU A 581 -5.58 18.27 10.77
C GLU A 581 -4.53 17.30 11.34
N VAL A 582 -3.32 17.79 11.65
CA VAL A 582 -2.27 16.97 12.29
C VAL A 582 -2.71 16.49 13.67
N ILE A 583 -3.29 17.36 14.50
CA ILE A 583 -3.80 17.00 15.84
C ILE A 583 -4.91 15.97 15.71
N ARG A 584 -5.84 16.15 14.77
CA ARG A 584 -6.92 15.19 14.49
C ARG A 584 -6.39 13.85 14.04
N HIS A 585 -5.38 13.83 13.19
CA HIS A 585 -4.72 12.61 12.74
C HIS A 585 -3.95 11.89 13.89
N ILE A 586 -3.49 12.63 14.90
CA ILE A 586 -2.94 12.03 16.14
C ILE A 586 -4.07 11.45 16.98
N ALA A 587 -5.12 12.21 17.24
CA ALA A 587 -6.28 11.77 18.02
C ALA A 587 -6.96 10.54 17.39
N SER A 588 -7.08 10.50 16.06
CA SER A 588 -7.72 9.41 15.34
C SER A 588 -7.05 8.06 15.60
N PHE A 589 -5.74 8.01 15.85
CA PHE A 589 -5.08 6.75 16.20
C PHE A 589 -5.63 6.15 17.50
N PHE A 590 -5.78 6.97 18.54
CA PHE A 590 -6.32 6.54 19.83
C PHE A 590 -7.79 6.15 19.73
N ILE A 591 -8.56 6.93 18.96
CA ILE A 591 -9.99 6.69 18.72
C ILE A 591 -10.17 5.39 17.93
N ASP A 592 -9.44 5.20 16.84
CA ASP A 592 -9.57 4.02 15.96
C ASP A 592 -9.32 2.71 16.71
N VAL A 593 -8.26 2.69 17.52
CA VAL A 593 -7.93 1.52 18.34
C VAL A 593 -9.04 1.23 19.34
N SER A 594 -9.60 2.29 19.95
CA SER A 594 -10.59 2.18 21.01
C SER A 594 -11.99 1.84 20.49
N GLU A 595 -12.40 2.38 19.34
CA GLU A 595 -13.72 2.14 18.75
C GLU A 595 -13.82 0.78 18.04
N LYS A 596 -12.73 0.27 17.47
CA LYS A 596 -12.70 -1.09 16.86
C LYS A 596 -12.99 -2.18 17.87
N ASN A 597 -12.53 -2.01 19.11
CA ASN A 597 -12.85 -2.90 20.22
C ASN A 597 -13.25 -2.08 21.44
N PRO A 598 -14.53 -1.67 21.55
CA PRO A 598 -14.98 -0.76 22.61
C PRO A 598 -14.68 -1.26 24.02
N LEU A 599 -14.67 -2.58 24.25
CA LEU A 599 -14.31 -3.15 25.55
C LEU A 599 -12.82 -2.88 25.88
N ILE A 600 -11.92 -3.13 24.93
CA ILE A 600 -10.48 -2.86 25.11
C ILE A 600 -10.24 -1.35 25.16
N GLY A 601 -10.92 -0.57 24.33
CA GLY A 601 -10.86 0.89 24.34
C GLY A 601 -11.27 1.49 25.69
N SER A 602 -12.37 1.04 26.27
CA SER A 602 -12.82 1.49 27.59
C SER A 602 -11.83 1.13 28.70
N LEU A 603 -11.28 -0.09 28.66
CA LEU A 603 -10.25 -0.51 29.61
C LEU A 603 -8.97 0.30 29.42
N ALA A 604 -8.56 0.57 28.20
CA ALA A 604 -7.37 1.34 27.88
C ALA A 604 -7.54 2.81 28.31
N MET A 605 -8.73 3.39 28.13
CA MET A 605 -9.06 4.73 28.61
C MET A 605 -9.10 4.81 30.14
N ALA A 606 -9.67 3.80 30.80
CA ALA A 606 -9.62 3.69 32.26
C ALA A 606 -8.18 3.54 32.76
N ALA A 607 -7.35 2.75 32.07
CA ALA A 607 -5.93 2.56 32.39
C ALA A 607 -5.11 3.83 32.16
N TYR A 608 -5.41 4.59 31.10
CA TYR A 608 -4.81 5.89 30.82
C TYR A 608 -5.19 6.91 31.90
N ALA A 609 -6.47 7.02 32.24
CA ALA A 609 -6.95 7.92 33.30
C ALA A 609 -6.40 7.53 34.68
N TYR A 610 -6.28 6.22 34.96
CA TYR A 610 -5.67 5.72 36.19
C TYR A 610 -4.16 6.02 36.25
N GLY A 611 -3.40 5.73 35.19
CA GLY A 611 -1.97 6.02 35.13
C GLY A 611 -1.65 7.51 35.30
N GLY A 612 -2.41 8.36 34.62
CA GLY A 612 -2.23 9.81 34.69
C GLY A 612 -2.69 10.37 36.02
N GLY A 613 -3.82 9.90 36.53
CA GLY A 613 -4.34 10.29 37.84
C GLY A 613 -3.47 9.84 39.01
N ALA A 614 -2.80 8.68 38.91
CA ALA A 614 -1.91 8.16 39.94
C ALA A 614 -0.66 9.04 40.13
N VAL A 615 -0.23 9.76 39.09
CA VAL A 615 0.93 10.66 39.14
C VAL A 615 0.52 12.12 39.35
N LEU A 616 -0.49 12.62 38.61
CA LEU A 616 -0.90 14.03 38.66
C LEU A 616 -1.77 14.39 39.86
N ALA A 617 -2.61 13.48 40.33
CA ALA A 617 -3.59 13.75 41.38
C ALA A 617 -3.90 12.51 42.25
N PRO A 618 -2.90 11.92 42.94
CA PRO A 618 -3.05 10.65 43.64
C PRO A 618 -4.11 10.66 44.73
N GLU A 619 -4.24 11.75 45.50
CA GLU A 619 -5.24 11.85 46.58
C GLU A 619 -6.68 11.93 46.04
N PHE A 620 -6.88 12.60 44.90
CA PHE A 620 -8.19 12.64 44.25
C PHE A 620 -8.57 11.27 43.68
N LEU A 621 -7.64 10.59 43.01
CA LEU A 621 -7.83 9.23 42.51
C LEU A 621 -8.12 8.26 43.66
N LYS A 622 -7.36 8.33 44.76
CA LYS A 622 -7.57 7.52 45.97
C LYS A 622 -8.95 7.74 46.58
N SER A 623 -9.41 9.00 46.66
CA SER A 623 -10.77 9.33 47.11
C SER A 623 -11.84 8.67 46.23
N ILE A 624 -11.71 8.76 44.90
CA ILE A 624 -12.63 8.12 43.95
C ILE A 624 -12.62 6.60 44.12
N LEU A 625 -11.44 5.98 44.16
CA LEU A 625 -11.31 4.52 44.27
C LEU A 625 -11.83 3.99 45.61
N THR A 626 -11.67 4.75 46.70
CA THR A 626 -12.23 4.41 48.01
C THR A 626 -13.75 4.44 47.98
N LYS A 627 -14.34 5.46 47.35
CA LYS A 627 -15.81 5.55 47.14
C LYS A 627 -16.36 4.43 46.27
N LEU A 628 -15.55 3.91 45.33
CA LEU A 628 -15.90 2.78 44.48
C LEU A 628 -15.55 1.41 45.10
N HIS A 629 -15.05 1.39 46.35
CA HIS A 629 -14.58 0.19 47.05
C HIS A 629 -13.45 -0.60 46.33
N LEU A 630 -12.70 0.04 45.44
CA LEU A 630 -11.61 -0.55 44.64
C LEU A 630 -10.25 -0.49 45.36
N HIS A 631 -10.20 -1.03 46.58
CA HIS A 631 -9.02 -0.95 47.46
C HIS A 631 -7.74 -1.55 46.84
N GLY A 632 -7.86 -2.57 45.98
CA GLY A 632 -6.72 -3.15 45.26
C GLY A 632 -6.07 -2.22 44.22
N LEU A 633 -6.83 -1.27 43.66
CA LEU A 633 -6.27 -0.24 42.77
C LEU A 633 -5.58 0.88 43.57
N ILE A 634 -5.91 1.06 44.85
CA ILE A 634 -5.23 2.02 45.73
C ILE A 634 -3.80 1.55 46.00
N SER A 635 -3.60 0.25 46.27
CA SER A 635 -2.26 -0.34 46.43
C SER A 635 -1.42 -0.31 45.14
N GLY A 636 -2.04 -0.09 43.97
CA GLY A 636 -1.35 0.06 42.69
C GLY A 636 -0.80 1.45 42.42
N ILE A 637 -1.20 2.49 43.18
CA ILE A 637 -0.77 3.88 42.96
C ILE A 637 0.74 4.03 43.17
N GLU A 638 1.28 3.52 44.28
CA GLU A 638 2.70 3.63 44.60
C GLU A 638 3.59 2.85 43.61
N PRO A 639 3.29 1.59 43.23
CA PRO A 639 3.99 0.92 42.14
C PRO A 639 3.91 1.65 40.80
N THR A 640 2.76 2.27 40.48
CA THR A 640 2.58 3.08 39.26
C THR A 640 3.50 4.29 39.26
N GLN A 641 3.59 5.01 40.37
CA GLN A 641 4.51 6.14 40.53
C GLN A 641 5.97 5.69 40.41
N LYS A 642 6.35 4.58 41.04
CA LYS A 642 7.71 4.01 40.93
C LYS A 642 8.05 3.58 39.51
N LEU A 643 7.12 2.94 38.80
CA LEU A 643 7.27 2.59 37.38
C LEU A 643 7.40 3.85 36.52
N ALA A 644 6.60 4.89 36.78
CA ALA A 644 6.66 6.16 36.08
C ALA A 644 8.02 6.84 36.25
N HIS A 645 8.52 6.94 37.50
CA HIS A 645 9.84 7.49 37.82
C HIS A 645 10.99 6.70 37.19
N TRP A 646 10.83 5.38 37.00
CA TRP A 646 11.82 4.56 36.30
C TRP A 646 11.83 4.85 34.79
N MET A 647 10.68 5.18 34.19
CA MET A 647 10.54 5.42 32.75
C MET A 647 10.76 6.88 32.33
N SER A 648 10.64 7.84 33.25
CA SER A 648 10.78 9.27 32.97
C SER A 648 11.19 10.05 34.23
N HIS A 649 11.79 11.21 34.04
CA HIS A 649 12.16 12.12 35.13
C HIS A 649 11.45 13.48 34.92
N GLY A 650 10.28 13.64 35.55
CA GLY A 650 9.42 14.84 35.46
C GLY A 650 7.94 14.50 35.68
N THR A 651 7.19 15.30 36.45
CA THR A 651 5.86 14.90 36.94
C THR A 651 4.80 14.70 35.84
N ILE A 652 4.78 15.56 34.83
CA ILE A 652 3.85 15.45 33.69
C ILE A 652 4.34 14.37 32.70
N SER A 653 5.65 14.29 32.46
CA SER A 653 6.24 13.26 31.59
C SER A 653 6.11 11.85 32.17
N GLU A 654 6.24 11.69 33.49
CA GLU A 654 5.95 10.48 34.27
C GLU A 654 4.48 10.08 34.13
N ALA A 655 3.56 11.02 34.28
CA ALA A 655 2.13 10.77 34.13
C ALA A 655 1.80 10.30 32.71
N ILE A 656 2.32 10.98 31.68
CA ILE A 656 2.13 10.61 30.28
C ILE A 656 2.76 9.24 30.00
N SER A 657 3.99 9.00 30.46
CA SER A 657 4.73 7.76 30.23
C SER A 657 4.02 6.57 30.88
N ALA A 658 3.61 6.68 32.15
CA ALA A 658 2.83 5.65 32.81
C ALA A 658 1.48 5.41 32.12
N SER A 659 0.74 6.47 31.81
CA SER A 659 -0.56 6.38 31.11
C SER A 659 -0.43 5.68 29.76
N ILE A 660 0.58 6.07 28.98
CA ILE A 660 0.87 5.46 27.67
C ILE A 660 1.29 4.00 27.84
N THR A 661 2.15 3.65 28.80
CA THR A 661 2.58 2.27 29.00
C THR A 661 1.43 1.37 29.44
N TYR A 662 0.55 1.83 30.34
CA TYR A 662 -0.66 1.09 30.71
C TYR A 662 -1.64 0.97 29.54
N TRP A 663 -1.87 2.05 28.81
CA TRP A 663 -2.72 2.04 27.61
C TRP A 663 -2.16 1.06 26.56
N GLN A 664 -0.87 1.15 26.25
CA GLN A 664 -0.19 0.26 25.31
C GLN A 664 -0.21 -1.18 25.80
N GLY A 665 -0.02 -1.44 27.10
CA GLY A 665 -0.11 -2.78 27.68
C GLY A 665 -1.51 -3.39 27.51
N VAL A 666 -2.57 -2.62 27.76
CA VAL A 666 -3.96 -3.06 27.59
C VAL A 666 -4.33 -3.24 26.12
N VAL A 667 -3.93 -2.31 25.26
CA VAL A 667 -4.19 -2.34 23.81
C VAL A 667 -3.42 -3.47 23.13
N ALA A 668 -2.11 -3.55 23.38
CA ALA A 668 -1.27 -4.61 22.84
C ALA A 668 -1.72 -5.97 23.37
N GLY A 669 -2.01 -6.09 24.67
CA GLY A 669 -2.58 -7.28 25.29
C GLY A 669 -3.94 -7.70 24.70
N GLY A 670 -4.79 -6.73 24.35
CA GLY A 670 -6.11 -6.96 23.77
C GLY A 670 -6.12 -7.32 22.28
N ASN A 671 -5.04 -7.04 21.55
CA ASN A 671 -4.93 -7.28 20.11
C ASN A 671 -3.53 -7.79 19.72
N LEU A 672 -3.00 -8.72 20.54
CA LEU A 672 -1.63 -9.24 20.42
C LEU A 672 -1.35 -9.79 19.02
N ASP A 673 -2.32 -10.46 18.41
CA ASP A 673 -2.19 -11.02 17.07
C ASP A 673 -1.93 -9.93 16.02
N LYS A 674 -2.75 -8.88 15.99
CA LYS A 674 -2.58 -7.79 15.03
C LYS A 674 -1.29 -7.03 15.29
N PHE A 675 -1.00 -6.71 16.55
CA PHE A 675 0.20 -5.97 16.95
C PHE A 675 1.48 -6.72 16.55
N PHE A 676 1.61 -8.00 16.93
CA PHE A 676 2.80 -8.78 16.59
C PHE A 676 2.91 -9.04 15.08
N VAL A 677 1.81 -9.37 14.39
CA VAL A 677 1.83 -9.63 12.95
C VAL A 677 2.24 -8.37 12.19
N GLU A 678 1.65 -7.20 12.49
CA GLU A 678 1.97 -5.95 11.81
C GLU A 678 3.37 -5.46 12.15
N ALA A 679 3.78 -5.48 13.43
CA ALA A 679 5.13 -5.06 13.83
C ALA A 679 6.22 -5.95 13.22
N VAL A 680 6.04 -7.27 13.24
CA VAL A 680 7.00 -8.21 12.66
C VAL A 680 7.01 -8.12 11.14
N ASN A 681 5.86 -7.95 10.48
CA ASN A 681 5.83 -7.75 9.03
C ASN A 681 6.52 -6.45 8.64
N VAL A 682 6.25 -5.34 9.31
CA VAL A 682 6.89 -4.05 9.05
C VAL A 682 8.41 -4.18 9.23
N LEU A 683 8.88 -4.78 10.34
CA LEU A 683 10.30 -4.99 10.61
C LEU A 683 10.98 -5.96 9.64
N LYS A 684 10.29 -7.01 9.20
CA LYS A 684 10.78 -7.98 8.20
C LYS A 684 10.84 -7.36 6.80
N GLU A 685 9.85 -6.57 6.43
CA GLU A 685 9.67 -6.06 5.08
C GLU A 685 10.58 -4.85 4.81
N ASP A 686 10.76 -3.95 5.79
CA ASP A 686 11.50 -2.69 5.60
C ASP A 686 12.41 -2.26 6.77
N PRO A 687 13.36 -3.12 7.21
CA PRO A 687 14.19 -2.82 8.37
C PRO A 687 15.00 -1.52 8.22
N ALA A 688 15.45 -1.19 7.00
CA ALA A 688 16.19 0.04 6.71
C ALA A 688 15.35 1.32 6.86
N GLU A 689 14.11 1.28 6.40
CA GLU A 689 13.19 2.42 6.45
C GLU A 689 12.82 2.75 7.89
N ILE A 690 12.52 1.72 8.69
CA ILE A 690 12.24 1.87 10.12
C ILE A 690 13.45 2.40 10.86
N ALA A 691 14.66 1.94 10.54
CA ALA A 691 15.88 2.45 11.14
C ALA A 691 16.11 3.94 10.81
N ILE A 692 15.85 4.35 9.56
CA ILE A 692 15.92 5.76 9.15
C ILE A 692 14.85 6.59 9.88
N ILE A 693 13.60 6.14 9.92
CA ILE A 693 12.51 6.85 10.60
C ILE A 693 12.78 6.95 12.11
N ALA A 694 13.25 5.87 12.74
CA ALA A 694 13.57 5.86 14.17
C ALA A 694 14.75 6.79 14.50
N SER A 695 15.79 6.82 13.66
CA SER A 695 16.91 7.75 13.84
C SER A 695 16.47 9.21 13.64
N LEU A 696 15.64 9.51 12.64
CA LEU A 696 15.06 10.84 12.44
C LEU A 696 14.13 11.25 13.60
N ALA A 697 13.35 10.32 14.13
CA ALA A 697 12.49 10.55 15.28
C ALA A 697 13.30 10.89 16.54
N LEU A 698 14.33 10.11 16.84
CA LEU A 698 15.26 10.39 17.94
C LEU A 698 15.95 11.75 17.76
N GLY A 699 16.44 12.05 16.55
CA GLY A 699 17.10 13.32 16.23
C GLY A 699 16.18 14.53 16.38
N LEU A 700 14.92 14.43 15.94
CA LEU A 700 13.93 15.51 16.09
C LEU A 700 13.46 15.68 17.53
N GLY A 701 13.21 14.59 18.26
CA GLY A 701 12.87 14.65 19.68
C GLY A 701 13.98 15.30 20.51
N TYR A 702 15.23 14.94 20.22
CA TYR A 702 16.40 15.59 20.82
C TYR A 702 16.50 17.08 20.45
N SER A 703 16.26 17.43 19.18
CA SER A 703 16.33 18.83 18.73
C SER A 703 15.24 19.70 19.35
N LEU A 704 14.00 19.19 19.47
CA LEU A 704 12.88 19.91 20.08
C LEU A 704 13.11 20.19 21.56
N THR A 705 13.70 19.25 22.29
CA THR A 705 14.06 19.46 23.71
C THR A 705 15.23 20.43 23.91
N LYS A 706 16.10 20.60 22.90
CA LYS A 706 17.10 21.67 22.88
C LYS A 706 16.53 23.05 22.56
N ILE A 707 15.52 23.13 21.68
CA ILE A 707 14.87 24.40 21.29
C ILE A 707 13.94 24.93 22.38
N ILE A 708 13.28 24.04 23.13
CA ILE A 708 12.34 24.39 24.21
C ILE A 708 12.96 23.92 25.54
N PRO A 709 13.75 24.77 26.22
CA PRO A 709 14.47 24.37 27.43
C PRO A 709 13.55 23.86 28.54
N SER A 710 12.33 24.39 28.66
CA SER A 710 11.33 23.91 29.60
C SER A 710 10.93 22.45 29.35
N LEU A 711 10.81 22.05 28.08
CA LEU A 711 10.54 20.68 27.67
C LEU A 711 11.75 19.77 27.93
N GLY A 712 12.97 20.29 27.72
CA GLY A 712 14.21 19.57 28.05
C GLY A 712 14.37 19.30 29.55
N HIS A 713 14.01 20.28 30.40
CA HIS A 713 14.01 20.10 31.86
C HIS A 713 12.94 19.10 32.33
N GLU A 714 11.81 19.03 31.64
CA GLU A 714 10.70 18.10 31.95
C GLU A 714 10.97 16.64 31.50
N MET A 715 11.94 16.44 30.61
CA MET A 715 12.30 15.12 30.06
C MET A 715 13.51 14.45 30.74
N GLY A 716 14.31 15.20 31.50
CA GLY A 716 15.46 14.67 32.24
C GLY A 716 16.70 14.33 31.40
N GLU A 717 17.72 13.72 32.05
CA GLU A 717 19.07 13.54 31.46
C GLU A 717 19.21 12.40 30.43
N PHE A 718 18.31 11.39 30.41
CA PHE A 718 18.43 10.23 29.49
C PHE A 718 17.09 9.69 28.90
N PRO A 719 16.37 10.43 28.03
CA PRO A 719 15.02 10.02 27.64
C PRO A 719 14.93 9.56 26.17
N TYR A 720 15.72 8.56 25.76
CA TYR A 720 15.72 8.06 24.37
C TYR A 720 14.33 7.60 23.90
N THR A 721 13.57 6.95 24.79
CA THR A 721 12.17 6.54 24.53
C THR A 721 11.25 7.73 24.35
N ASN A 722 11.40 8.79 25.16
CA ASN A 722 10.58 10.00 25.03
C ASN A 722 10.98 10.83 23.81
N TYR A 723 12.25 10.85 23.40
CA TYR A 723 12.69 11.47 22.15
C TYR A 723 12.09 10.76 20.94
N ALA A 724 12.11 9.42 20.92
CA ALA A 724 11.48 8.64 19.87
C ALA A 724 9.95 8.85 19.84
N ALA A 725 9.30 8.98 21.00
CA ALA A 725 7.86 9.23 21.08
C ALA A 725 7.50 10.66 20.60
N LEU A 726 8.25 11.67 21.04
CA LEU A 726 8.02 13.08 20.71
C LEU A 726 8.36 13.39 19.24
N GLY A 727 9.40 12.76 18.71
CA GLY A 727 9.83 12.92 17.32
C GLY A 727 9.26 11.88 16.35
N GLY A 728 8.56 10.83 16.81
CA GLY A 728 8.15 9.68 16.01
C GLY A 728 7.44 10.04 14.69
N LYS A 729 6.41 10.89 14.78
CA LYS A 729 5.68 11.36 13.59
C LYS A 729 6.45 12.42 12.79
N GLY A 730 7.24 13.25 13.47
CA GLY A 730 8.15 14.20 12.81
C GLY A 730 9.19 13.48 11.95
N GLY A 731 9.74 12.37 12.45
CA GLY A 731 10.75 11.57 11.75
C GLY A 731 10.17 10.89 10.51
N ALA A 732 8.94 10.38 10.60
CA ALA A 732 8.21 9.84 9.46
C ALA A 732 7.87 10.93 8.43
N ALA A 733 7.42 12.11 8.88
CA ALA A 733 7.11 13.24 8.00
C ALA A 733 8.36 13.77 7.28
N VAL A 734 9.49 13.86 7.97
CA VAL A 734 10.78 14.26 7.38
C VAL A 734 11.29 13.20 6.39
N TYR A 735 11.17 11.92 6.73
CA TYR A 735 11.50 10.83 5.81
C TYR A 735 10.70 10.95 4.51
N ASP A 736 9.38 11.14 4.62
CA ASP A 736 8.47 11.26 3.49
C ASP A 736 8.79 12.51 2.64
N THR A 737 9.04 13.65 3.29
CA THR A 737 9.46 14.91 2.68
C THR A 737 10.78 14.77 1.87
N ILE A 738 11.75 14.03 2.40
CA ILE A 738 13.03 13.78 1.72
C ILE A 738 12.86 12.81 0.54
N MET A 739 12.03 11.78 0.72
CA MET A 739 11.78 10.77 -0.30
C MET A 739 10.92 11.29 -1.45
N HIS A 740 9.93 12.13 -1.17
CA HIS A 740 8.96 12.65 -2.14
C HIS A 740 8.98 14.19 -2.18
N PRO A 741 10.09 14.82 -2.60
CA PRO A 741 10.23 16.28 -2.54
C PRO A 741 9.18 16.99 -3.41
N GLY A 742 8.26 17.73 -2.76
CA GLY A 742 7.05 18.33 -3.36
C GLY A 742 6.53 19.57 -2.62
N ASP A 743 5.20 19.80 -2.67
CA ASP A 743 4.51 20.85 -1.88
C ASP A 743 4.35 20.42 -0.42
N ASP A 744 5.49 20.14 0.21
CA ASP A 744 5.59 19.61 1.56
C ASP A 744 5.15 20.67 2.58
N TRP A 745 4.80 20.24 3.80
CA TRP A 745 4.29 21.13 4.85
C TRP A 745 5.19 22.35 5.12
N LEU A 746 6.52 22.15 5.09
CA LEU A 746 7.52 23.20 5.28
C LEU A 746 7.50 24.20 4.12
N LEU A 747 7.52 23.71 2.88
CA LEU A 747 7.48 24.55 1.69
C LEU A 747 6.16 25.32 1.61
N GLY A 748 5.03 24.66 1.89
CA GLY A 748 3.72 25.29 1.95
C GLY A 748 3.65 26.40 2.99
N THR A 749 4.24 26.21 4.17
CA THR A 749 4.30 27.24 5.23
C THR A 749 5.15 28.44 4.79
N CYS A 750 6.32 28.20 4.19
CA CYS A 750 7.16 29.28 3.64
C CYS A 750 6.44 30.04 2.52
N LYS A 751 5.78 29.32 1.60
CA LYS A 751 4.99 29.92 0.51
C LYS A 751 3.85 30.77 1.05
N TRP A 752 3.13 30.28 2.07
CA TRP A 752 2.04 31.01 2.72
C TRP A 752 2.53 32.31 3.39
N LEU A 753 3.66 32.25 4.11
CA LEU A 753 4.29 33.43 4.71
C LEU A 753 4.66 34.47 3.64
N CYS A 754 5.37 34.04 2.60
CA CYS A 754 5.78 34.93 1.51
C CYS A 754 4.58 35.52 0.74
N LYS A 755 3.52 34.73 0.48
CA LYS A 755 2.26 35.22 -0.13
C LYS A 755 1.58 36.26 0.76
N SER A 756 1.56 36.04 2.08
CA SER A 756 1.01 37.00 3.05
C SER A 756 1.79 38.31 3.07
N PHE A 757 3.13 38.26 3.06
CA PHE A 757 3.97 39.45 2.96
C PHE A 757 3.74 40.24 1.66
N ILE A 758 3.60 39.54 0.52
CA ILE A 758 3.35 40.18 -0.77
C ILE A 758 1.96 40.81 -0.83
N ASN A 759 0.92 40.15 -0.32
CA ASN A 759 -0.41 40.74 -0.22
C ASN A 759 -0.41 42.00 0.67
N LEU A 760 0.37 42.01 1.75
CA LEU A 760 0.57 43.19 2.60
C LEU A 760 1.31 44.30 1.83
N GLY A 761 2.33 43.95 1.05
CA GLY A 761 2.99 44.86 0.11
C GLY A 761 2.03 45.44 -0.93
N LYS A 762 1.14 44.63 -1.53
CA LYS A 762 0.12 45.08 -2.50
C LYS A 762 -0.84 46.09 -1.87
N LEU A 763 -1.22 45.89 -0.61
CA LEU A 763 -2.11 46.81 0.11
C LEU A 763 -1.42 48.14 0.46
N CYS A 764 -0.23 48.08 1.04
CA CYS A 764 0.41 49.25 1.67
C CYS A 764 1.36 50.00 0.75
N ILE A 765 2.03 49.32 -0.18
CA ILE A 765 3.18 49.85 -0.93
C ILE A 765 2.85 50.06 -2.42
N ALA A 766 2.05 49.16 -3.02
CA ALA A 766 1.73 49.24 -4.45
C ALA A 766 1.11 50.58 -4.91
N PRO A 767 0.19 51.25 -4.17
CA PRO A 767 -0.34 52.55 -4.58
C PRO A 767 0.72 53.63 -4.76
N PHE A 768 1.78 53.60 -3.94
CA PHE A 768 2.89 54.55 -4.04
C PHE A 768 3.78 54.28 -5.26
N PHE A 769 4.02 53.00 -5.59
CA PHE A 769 4.75 52.62 -6.81
C PHE A 769 3.94 52.92 -8.08
N GLU A 770 2.64 52.66 -8.08
CA GLU A 770 1.74 53.00 -9.19
C GLU A 770 1.67 54.52 -9.39
N GLY A 771 1.63 55.28 -8.28
CA GLY A 771 1.74 56.74 -8.30
C GLY A 771 3.08 57.26 -8.82
N TYR A 772 4.17 56.56 -8.56
CA TYR A 772 5.49 56.87 -9.12
C TYR A 772 5.55 56.66 -10.64
N TYR A 773 4.95 55.58 -11.15
CA TYR A 773 4.97 55.26 -12.59
C TYR A 773 3.94 56.06 -13.42
N TYR A 774 2.75 56.34 -12.89
CA TYR A 774 1.62 56.90 -13.65
C TYR A 774 1.05 58.21 -13.08
N GLY A 775 1.71 58.81 -12.09
CA GLY A 775 1.32 60.09 -11.49
C GLY A 775 0.20 59.98 -10.45
N PHE A 776 -0.22 61.12 -9.89
CA PHE A 776 -1.12 61.14 -8.73
C PHE A 776 -2.56 60.73 -9.04
N HIS A 777 -3.16 61.24 -10.12
CA HIS A 777 -4.55 60.93 -10.48
C HIS A 777 -4.69 59.59 -11.19
N ASP A 778 -3.85 59.31 -12.18
CA ASP A 778 -3.94 58.07 -12.94
C ASP A 778 -3.24 56.89 -12.25
N GLY A 779 -2.21 57.10 -11.42
CA GLY A 779 -1.54 56.03 -10.69
C GLY A 779 -2.04 55.88 -9.25
N PHE A 780 -1.73 56.84 -8.38
CA PHE A 780 -1.94 56.69 -6.92
C PHE A 780 -3.42 56.48 -6.54
N LEU A 781 -4.35 57.27 -7.07
CA LEU A 781 -5.78 57.13 -6.77
C LEU A 781 -6.39 55.83 -7.34
N LYS A 782 -5.98 55.39 -8.53
CA LYS A 782 -6.42 54.11 -9.12
C LYS A 782 -5.84 52.91 -8.36
N GLY A 783 -4.57 52.96 -8.00
CA GLY A 783 -3.91 51.96 -7.15
C GLY A 783 -4.53 51.88 -5.75
N TRP A 784 -4.89 53.01 -5.15
CA TRP A 784 -5.61 53.02 -3.87
C TRP A 784 -6.99 52.36 -3.97
N ARG A 785 -7.74 52.63 -5.05
CA ARG A 785 -9.02 51.97 -5.32
C ARG A 785 -8.84 50.45 -5.53
N LYS A 786 -7.76 50.05 -6.21
CA LYS A 786 -7.39 48.64 -6.41
C LYS A 786 -7.09 47.94 -5.08
N SER A 787 -6.29 48.58 -4.23
CA SER A 787 -5.99 48.11 -2.87
C SER A 787 -7.24 48.04 -2.00
N GLY A 788 -8.22 48.94 -2.19
CA GLY A 788 -9.53 48.85 -1.55
C GLY A 788 -10.30 47.58 -1.92
N VAL A 789 -10.34 47.22 -3.21
CA VAL A 789 -10.98 45.97 -3.66
C VAL A 789 -10.24 44.75 -3.11
N LEU A 790 -8.90 44.74 -3.17
CA LEU A 790 -8.09 43.65 -2.63
C LEU A 790 -8.24 43.53 -1.09
N PHE A 791 -8.37 44.64 -0.38
CA PHE A 791 -8.65 44.64 1.06
C PHE A 791 -10.00 44.00 1.35
N THR A 792 -11.06 44.37 0.62
CA THR A 792 -12.39 43.76 0.83
C THR A 792 -12.39 42.26 0.57
N SER A 793 -11.72 41.76 -0.47
CA SER A 793 -11.62 40.32 -0.73
C SER A 793 -10.78 39.60 0.32
N LEU A 794 -9.66 40.20 0.76
CA LEU A 794 -8.77 39.58 1.75
C LEU A 794 -9.41 39.57 3.14
N SER A 795 -10.10 40.63 3.55
CA SER A 795 -10.89 40.65 4.78
C SER A 795 -12.01 39.61 4.75
N LYS A 796 -12.69 39.44 3.61
CA LYS A 796 -13.71 38.39 3.40
C LYS A 796 -13.13 36.99 3.59
N GLN A 797 -11.97 36.71 2.99
CA GLN A 797 -11.27 35.42 3.10
C GLN A 797 -10.76 35.15 4.53
N VAL A 798 -10.18 36.15 5.19
CA VAL A 798 -9.70 36.02 6.58
C VAL A 798 -10.87 35.75 7.53
N LEU A 799 -11.97 36.52 7.42
CA LEU A 799 -13.16 36.29 8.23
C LEU A 799 -13.76 34.90 8.00
N ALA A 800 -13.90 34.49 6.74
CA ALA A 800 -14.42 33.16 6.41
C ALA A 800 -13.51 32.04 6.94
N ALA A 801 -12.19 32.16 6.78
CA ALA A 801 -11.24 31.18 7.30
C ALA A 801 -11.21 31.14 8.84
N SER A 802 -11.32 32.28 9.53
CA SER A 802 -11.40 32.31 10.99
C SER A 802 -12.71 31.72 11.50
N ALA A 803 -13.83 32.02 10.85
CA ALA A 803 -15.13 31.43 11.18
C ALA A 803 -15.15 29.91 10.93
N ASP A 804 -14.60 29.46 9.79
CA ASP A 804 -14.44 28.02 9.51
C ASP A 804 -13.56 27.35 10.53
N PHE A 805 -12.45 27.97 10.94
CA PHE A 805 -11.58 27.42 11.98
C PHE A 805 -12.34 27.17 13.28
N ILE A 806 -13.17 28.11 13.71
CA ILE A 806 -14.01 27.97 14.92
C ILE A 806 -15.01 26.82 14.74
N LEU A 807 -15.68 26.74 13.58
CA LEU A 807 -16.61 25.65 13.26
C LEU A 807 -15.89 24.28 13.20
N ALA A 808 -14.68 24.23 12.65
CA ALA A 808 -13.84 23.05 12.61
C ALA A 808 -13.37 22.63 14.02
N LEU A 809 -13.19 23.58 14.93
CA LEU A 809 -12.90 23.32 16.34
C LEU A 809 -14.14 22.79 17.08
N LEU A 810 -15.34 23.29 16.75
CA LEU A 810 -16.61 22.81 17.30
C LEU A 810 -16.95 21.37 16.90
N THR A 811 -16.43 20.88 15.77
CA THR A 811 -16.56 19.47 15.40
C THR A 811 -15.68 18.55 16.26
N VAL A 812 -14.62 19.06 16.92
CA VAL A 812 -13.71 18.24 17.74
C VAL A 812 -14.41 17.60 18.96
N PRO A 813 -15.17 18.34 19.78
CA PRO A 813 -15.95 17.76 20.85
C PRO A 813 -16.95 16.70 20.38
N LEU A 814 -17.52 16.87 19.19
CA LEU A 814 -18.59 16.03 18.65
C LEU A 814 -18.08 14.74 18.03
N LEU A 815 -16.93 14.78 17.34
CA LEU A 815 -16.37 13.61 16.66
C LEU A 815 -15.38 12.88 17.57
N GLU A 816 -14.35 13.56 18.05
CA GLU A 816 -13.22 12.93 18.75
C GLU A 816 -13.48 12.73 20.24
N VAL A 817 -13.95 13.78 20.95
CA VAL A 817 -14.14 13.71 22.42
C VAL A 817 -15.34 12.83 22.78
N SER A 818 -16.46 12.99 22.07
CA SER A 818 -17.66 12.18 22.32
C SER A 818 -17.40 10.70 22.02
N ALA A 819 -16.64 10.38 20.96
CA ALA A 819 -16.24 9.02 20.66
C ALA A 819 -15.47 8.39 21.83
N LEU A 820 -14.47 9.10 22.34
CA LEU A 820 -13.51 8.56 23.30
C LEU A 820 -14.06 8.50 24.75
N PHE A 821 -14.88 9.47 25.16
CA PHE A 821 -15.36 9.57 26.54
C PHE A 821 -16.83 9.18 26.76
N ILE A 822 -17.63 9.07 25.70
CA ILE A 822 -19.06 8.72 25.82
C ILE A 822 -19.32 7.40 25.09
N HIS A 823 -19.05 7.38 23.79
CA HIS A 823 -19.39 6.24 22.91
C HIS A 823 -18.62 4.96 23.26
N VAL A 824 -17.29 5.05 23.34
CA VAL A 824 -16.42 3.91 23.66
C VAL A 824 -16.77 3.34 25.05
N PRO A 825 -16.80 4.14 26.14
CA PRO A 825 -17.24 3.68 27.46
C PRO A 825 -18.61 3.00 27.45
N PHE A 826 -19.61 3.64 26.86
CA PHE A 826 -20.96 3.09 26.77
C PHE A 826 -20.99 1.75 26.04
N ARG A 827 -20.38 1.68 24.85
CA ARG A 827 -20.30 0.43 24.07
C ARG A 827 -19.46 -0.64 24.76
N GLY A 828 -18.39 -0.27 25.46
CA GLY A 828 -17.53 -1.20 26.19
C GLY A 828 -18.24 -1.86 27.37
N ILE A 829 -18.92 -1.06 28.20
CA ILE A 829 -19.69 -1.57 29.35
C ILE A 829 -20.86 -2.43 28.87
N THR A 830 -21.61 -1.97 27.87
CA THR A 830 -22.74 -2.73 27.34
C THR A 830 -22.29 -4.02 26.66
N ASN A 831 -21.15 -4.03 25.97
CA ASN A 831 -20.55 -5.26 25.42
C ASN A 831 -20.11 -6.22 26.53
N LEU A 832 -19.50 -5.73 27.60
CA LEU A 832 -19.10 -6.56 28.74
C LEU A 832 -20.33 -7.25 29.34
N LEU A 833 -21.37 -6.48 29.66
CA LEU A 833 -22.64 -7.00 30.21
C LEU A 833 -23.33 -7.97 29.25
N THR A 834 -23.42 -7.63 27.97
CA THR A 834 -24.04 -8.50 26.97
C THR A 834 -23.30 -9.83 26.85
N LYS A 835 -21.97 -9.79 26.83
CA LYS A 835 -21.14 -11.01 26.71
C LYS A 835 -21.18 -11.86 27.97
N THR A 836 -21.17 -11.28 29.17
CA THR A 836 -21.28 -12.07 30.40
C THR A 836 -22.64 -12.77 30.47
N LEU A 837 -23.73 -12.08 30.14
CA LEU A 837 -25.07 -12.66 30.03
C LEU A 837 -25.11 -13.75 28.94
N ALA A 838 -24.50 -13.54 27.78
CA ALA A 838 -24.49 -14.52 26.71
C ALA A 838 -23.68 -15.78 27.02
N ILE A 839 -22.55 -15.64 27.73
CA ILE A 839 -21.75 -16.76 28.24
C ILE A 839 -22.56 -17.57 29.24
N LEU A 840 -23.22 -16.89 30.19
CA LEU A 840 -24.12 -17.53 31.15
C LEU A 840 -25.34 -18.14 30.46
N GLY A 841 -25.74 -17.67 29.28
CA GLY A 841 -26.86 -18.21 28.53
C GLY A 841 -26.57 -19.49 27.73
N ASN A 842 -25.30 -19.75 27.37
CA ASN A 842 -24.91 -20.85 26.48
C ASN A 842 -23.66 -21.59 27.00
N ILE A 843 -23.75 -22.16 28.20
CA ILE A 843 -22.64 -22.87 28.86
C ILE A 843 -22.30 -24.17 28.11
N ASN A 844 -23.30 -24.85 27.54
CA ASN A 844 -23.12 -26.08 26.77
C ASN A 844 -22.23 -25.87 25.54
N ASP A 845 -22.40 -24.75 24.84
CA ASP A 845 -21.60 -24.46 23.65
C ASP A 845 -20.12 -24.22 23.98
N ILE A 846 -19.83 -23.64 25.15
CA ILE A 846 -18.47 -23.51 25.67
C ILE A 846 -17.88 -24.89 25.98
N GLY A 847 -18.68 -25.78 26.59
CA GLY A 847 -18.26 -27.16 26.85
C GLY A 847 -17.97 -27.95 25.58
N LYS A 848 -18.82 -27.83 24.56
CA LYS A 848 -18.58 -28.44 23.24
C LYS A 848 -17.31 -27.91 22.59
N LEU A 849 -17.01 -26.62 22.75
CA LEU A 849 -15.76 -26.05 22.23
C LEU A 849 -14.54 -26.65 22.93
N LEU A 850 -14.56 -26.80 24.25
CA LEU A 850 -13.47 -27.44 25.01
C LEU A 850 -13.29 -28.91 24.62
N LEU A 851 -14.39 -29.64 24.37
CA LEU A 851 -14.35 -31.00 23.83
C LEU A 851 -13.81 -31.04 22.39
N SER A 852 -14.15 -30.06 21.55
CA SER A 852 -13.59 -29.96 20.20
C SER A 852 -12.08 -29.69 20.23
N PHE A 853 -11.62 -28.90 21.20
CA PHE A 853 -10.20 -28.63 21.40
C PHE A 853 -9.44 -29.85 21.92
N SER A 854 -10.05 -30.67 22.79
CA SER A 854 -9.42 -31.87 23.31
C SER A 854 -9.26 -32.97 22.24
N THR A 855 -10.19 -33.05 21.30
CA THR A 855 -10.20 -34.02 20.19
C THR A 855 -9.34 -33.61 18.98
N ARG A 856 -8.61 -32.49 19.07
CA ARG A 856 -7.70 -32.03 18.01
C ARG A 856 -6.68 -33.13 17.63
N PRO A 857 -6.26 -33.23 16.35
CA PRO A 857 -5.30 -34.24 15.91
C PRO A 857 -3.99 -34.15 16.72
N PRO A 858 -3.33 -35.27 17.05
CA PRO A 858 -2.03 -35.26 17.74
C PRO A 858 -1.06 -34.34 17.00
N SER A 859 -0.28 -33.56 17.76
CA SER A 859 0.76 -32.73 17.15
C SER A 859 1.80 -33.64 16.53
N ASP A 860 2.31 -33.27 15.36
CA ASP A 860 3.50 -33.92 14.80
C ASP A 860 4.62 -33.99 15.84
N ASN A 861 5.49 -34.98 15.75
CA ASN A 861 6.62 -35.12 16.66
C ASN A 861 7.59 -33.93 16.49
N LEU A 862 7.38 -32.88 17.28
CA LEU A 862 8.14 -31.63 17.26
C LEU A 862 9.62 -31.85 17.63
N ILE A 863 9.91 -32.93 18.36
CA ILE A 863 11.28 -33.31 18.76
C ILE A 863 11.98 -34.02 17.60
N ALA A 864 11.31 -34.92 16.88
CA ALA A 864 11.90 -35.64 15.73
C ALA A 864 12.29 -34.72 14.57
N SER A 865 11.70 -33.52 14.50
CA SER A 865 12.05 -32.49 13.51
C SER A 865 13.08 -31.48 14.02
N PHE A 866 13.63 -31.66 15.24
CA PHE A 866 14.69 -30.80 15.73
C PHE A 866 16.00 -31.12 15.02
N ARG A 867 16.67 -30.07 14.55
CA ARG A 867 17.99 -30.13 13.94
C ARG A 867 18.77 -28.94 14.50
N PHE A 868 20.06 -29.14 14.78
CA PHE A 868 20.96 -28.03 15.08
C PHE A 868 20.98 -27.06 13.89
N SER A 869 21.18 -25.78 14.17
CA SER A 869 21.24 -24.75 13.14
C SER A 869 22.29 -25.09 12.07
N PRO A 870 21.94 -25.12 10.76
CA PRO A 870 22.93 -25.39 9.71
C PRO A 870 23.97 -24.26 9.56
N LEU A 871 23.87 -23.18 10.35
CA LEU A 871 24.82 -22.07 10.41
C LEU A 871 26.04 -22.35 11.29
N TYR A 872 26.09 -23.50 11.96
CA TYR A 872 27.30 -23.94 12.69
C TYR A 872 28.48 -24.10 11.73
N GLY A 873 29.65 -23.66 12.19
CA GLY A 873 30.90 -23.77 11.43
C GLY A 873 31.63 -22.45 11.32
N PHE A 874 32.89 -22.55 10.90
CA PHE A 874 33.78 -21.41 10.67
C PHE A 874 33.87 -21.14 9.16
N THR A 875 33.88 -19.86 8.80
CA THR A 875 34.10 -19.44 7.41
C THR A 875 35.47 -18.79 7.29
N TRP A 876 36.14 -19.02 6.16
CA TRP A 876 37.46 -18.50 5.89
C TRP A 876 37.46 -16.96 5.89
N PRO A 877 38.38 -16.29 6.60
CA PRO A 877 38.35 -14.84 6.77
C PRO A 877 38.94 -14.06 5.59
N PHE A 878 39.72 -14.71 4.73
CA PHE A 878 40.43 -14.05 3.64
C PHE A 878 39.65 -14.10 2.32
N GLY A 879 39.62 -12.99 1.60
CA GLY A 879 38.98 -12.86 0.29
C GLY A 879 39.50 -11.66 -0.49
N HIS A 880 39.05 -11.51 -1.74
CA HIS A 880 39.38 -10.35 -2.56
C HIS A 880 38.23 -9.34 -2.54
N PHE A 881 38.44 -8.18 -1.91
CA PHE A 881 37.40 -7.19 -1.61
C PHE A 881 37.58 -5.85 -2.34
N SER A 882 38.80 -5.54 -2.77
CA SER A 882 39.08 -4.30 -3.51
C SER A 882 40.20 -4.54 -4.51
N ASP A 883 40.10 -3.94 -5.69
CA ASP A 883 41.18 -3.93 -6.68
C ASP A 883 42.38 -3.08 -6.20
N ASN A 884 42.16 -2.20 -5.21
CA ASN A 884 43.24 -1.47 -4.55
C ASN A 884 43.87 -2.34 -3.44
N ALA A 885 45.15 -2.68 -3.61
CA ALA A 885 45.90 -3.55 -2.72
C ALA A 885 45.90 -3.07 -1.25
N PHE A 886 46.00 -1.77 -0.99
CA PHE A 886 45.99 -1.23 0.37
C PHE A 886 44.64 -1.45 1.07
N PHE A 887 43.54 -1.16 0.38
CA PHE A 887 42.19 -1.39 0.91
C PHE A 887 41.89 -2.87 1.07
N ASN A 888 42.32 -3.70 0.12
CA ASN A 888 42.12 -5.15 0.19
C ASN A 888 42.88 -5.76 1.39
N ILE A 889 44.12 -5.30 1.64
CA ILE A 889 44.89 -5.70 2.83
C ILE A 889 44.20 -5.20 4.10
N CYS A 890 43.80 -3.94 4.16
CA CYS A 890 43.14 -3.37 5.34
C CYS A 890 41.84 -4.11 5.69
N ILE A 891 40.99 -4.40 4.70
CA ILE A 891 39.76 -5.16 4.88
C ILE A 891 40.07 -6.60 5.34
N ASN A 892 41.04 -7.26 4.72
CA ASN A 892 41.45 -8.61 5.13
C ASN A 892 42.05 -8.63 6.55
N SER A 893 42.81 -7.61 6.96
CA SER A 893 43.37 -7.48 8.31
C SER A 893 42.28 -7.28 9.36
N VAL A 894 41.29 -6.41 9.09
CA VAL A 894 40.16 -6.21 10.00
C VAL A 894 39.31 -7.47 10.09
N ARG A 895 39.06 -8.16 8.97
CA ARG A 895 38.35 -9.46 8.98
C ARG A 895 39.13 -10.54 9.72
N ALA A 896 40.45 -10.61 9.57
CA ALA A 896 41.27 -11.56 10.30
C ALA A 896 41.21 -11.36 11.83
N LEU A 897 41.09 -10.11 12.29
CA LEU A 897 40.97 -9.79 13.72
C LEU A 897 39.54 -9.96 14.26
N CYS A 898 38.53 -9.42 13.55
CA CYS A 898 37.16 -9.34 14.06
C CYS A 898 36.30 -10.56 13.74
N LEU A 899 36.47 -11.17 12.56
CA LEU A 899 35.60 -12.25 12.08
C LEU A 899 35.74 -13.54 12.90
N PRO A 900 36.94 -13.99 13.31
CA PRO A 900 37.08 -15.17 14.18
C PRO A 900 36.41 -14.96 15.54
N LEU A 901 36.60 -13.80 16.17
CA LEU A 901 35.95 -13.48 17.45
C LEU A 901 34.42 -13.54 17.31
N LEU A 902 33.89 -12.91 16.26
CA LEU A 902 32.44 -12.89 16.01
C LEU A 902 31.89 -14.28 15.66
N GLN A 903 32.62 -15.09 14.90
CA GLN A 903 32.25 -16.49 14.62
C GLN A 903 32.32 -17.37 15.86
N LEU A 904 33.27 -17.11 16.77
CA LEU A 904 33.40 -17.83 18.03
C LEU A 904 32.23 -17.47 18.96
N THR A 905 31.88 -16.18 19.07
CA THR A 905 30.65 -15.74 19.77
C THR A 905 29.40 -16.35 19.14
N LYS A 906 29.31 -16.37 17.79
CA LYS A 906 28.21 -17.00 17.05
C LYS A 906 28.07 -18.48 17.39
N ASN A 907 29.14 -19.25 17.26
CA ASN A 907 29.13 -20.71 17.41
C ASN A 907 29.05 -21.18 18.87
N CYS A 908 29.66 -20.45 19.82
CA CYS A 908 29.72 -20.87 21.22
C CYS A 908 28.63 -20.27 22.11
N ILE A 909 28.07 -19.10 21.77
CA ILE A 909 27.09 -18.39 22.62
C ILE A 909 25.76 -18.26 21.89
N ILE A 910 25.73 -17.61 20.73
CA ILE A 910 24.47 -17.22 20.08
C ILE A 910 23.69 -18.44 19.58
N LEU A 911 24.31 -19.29 18.74
CA LEU A 911 23.64 -20.46 18.17
C LEU A 911 23.23 -21.48 19.24
N PRO A 912 24.06 -21.84 20.24
CA PRO A 912 23.65 -22.73 21.32
C PRO A 912 22.47 -22.20 22.15
N ILE A 913 22.42 -20.89 22.44
CA ILE A 913 21.28 -20.29 23.15
C ILE A 913 20.01 -20.39 22.30
N ILE A 914 20.09 -20.08 21.00
CA ILE A 914 18.95 -20.18 20.09
C ILE A 914 18.45 -21.63 19.99
N ASP A 915 19.36 -22.58 19.82
CA ASP A 915 19.02 -24.01 19.71
C ASP A 915 18.49 -24.57 21.02
N PHE A 916 19.01 -24.12 22.17
CA PHE A 916 18.48 -24.46 23.49
C PHE A 916 17.06 -23.91 23.69
N ILE A 917 16.80 -22.65 23.33
CA ILE A 917 15.46 -22.05 23.39
C ILE A 917 14.49 -22.82 22.50
N SER A 918 14.90 -23.10 21.25
CA SER A 918 14.12 -23.89 20.26
C SER A 918 13.81 -25.30 20.75
N PHE A 919 14.82 -26.00 21.28
CA PHE A 919 14.65 -27.33 21.86
C PHE A 919 13.72 -27.28 23.08
N SER A 920 13.94 -26.35 24.01
CA SER A 920 13.13 -26.17 25.21
C SER A 920 11.67 -25.84 24.89
N THR A 921 11.41 -24.99 23.88
CA THR A 921 10.03 -24.71 23.43
C THR A 921 9.38 -25.93 22.81
N ARG A 922 10.08 -26.70 21.96
CA ARG A 922 9.54 -27.93 21.36
C ARG A 922 9.22 -28.98 22.42
N VAL A 923 10.12 -29.20 23.38
CA VAL A 923 9.89 -30.11 24.52
C VAL A 923 8.71 -29.63 25.34
N GLY A 924 8.67 -28.34 25.69
CA GLY A 924 7.56 -27.72 26.42
C GLY A 924 6.21 -27.89 25.71
N LEU A 925 6.13 -27.63 24.40
CA LEU A 925 4.92 -27.82 23.60
C LEU A 925 4.51 -29.31 23.52
N THR A 926 5.48 -30.21 23.42
CA THR A 926 5.23 -31.66 23.38
C THR A 926 4.64 -32.16 24.71
N LEU A 927 5.12 -31.64 25.84
CA LEU A 927 4.60 -31.95 27.18
C LEU A 927 3.24 -31.28 27.46
N LEU A 928 3.06 -30.03 27.02
CA LEU A 928 1.82 -29.28 27.22
C LEU A 928 0.66 -29.84 26.38
N ASN A 929 0.93 -30.42 25.22
CA ASN A 929 -0.13 -30.94 24.34
C ASN A 929 -1.04 -32.00 25.01
N PRO A 930 -0.53 -33.10 25.62
CA PRO A 930 -1.38 -34.05 26.33
C PRO A 930 -2.04 -33.45 27.57
N ILE A 931 -1.34 -32.61 28.34
CA ILE A 931 -1.89 -31.96 29.55
C ILE A 931 -3.10 -31.09 29.20
N THR A 932 -2.96 -30.25 28.18
CA THR A 932 -4.03 -29.35 27.75
C THR A 932 -5.23 -30.10 27.15
N ARG A 933 -5.02 -31.27 26.50
CA ARG A 933 -6.12 -32.12 26.03
C ARG A 933 -6.91 -32.73 27.19
N ILE A 934 -6.22 -33.28 28.17
CA ILE A 934 -6.85 -33.92 29.33
C ILE A 934 -7.66 -32.88 30.10
N LEU A 935 -7.06 -31.72 30.38
CA LEU A 935 -7.75 -30.60 31.06
C LEU A 935 -8.97 -30.13 30.26
N ALA A 936 -8.83 -29.92 28.95
CA ALA A 936 -9.95 -29.49 28.11
C ALA A 936 -11.05 -30.54 28.00
N TYR A 937 -10.71 -31.84 27.96
CA TYR A 937 -11.69 -32.92 27.95
C TYR A 937 -12.47 -32.99 29.26
N ALA A 938 -11.78 -32.93 30.39
CA ALA A 938 -12.40 -32.96 31.72
C ALA A 938 -13.31 -31.73 31.92
N LEU A 939 -12.78 -30.52 31.70
CA LEU A 939 -13.54 -29.28 31.81
C LEU A 939 -14.72 -29.24 30.83
N GLY A 940 -14.50 -29.66 29.58
CA GLY A 940 -15.52 -29.71 28.54
C GLY A 940 -16.67 -30.67 28.87
N SER A 941 -16.36 -31.86 29.40
CA SER A 941 -17.38 -32.84 29.80
C SER A 941 -18.23 -32.32 30.96
N ILE A 942 -17.59 -31.72 31.98
CA ILE A 942 -18.28 -31.12 33.14
C ILE A 942 -19.18 -29.95 32.70
N THR A 943 -18.66 -29.06 31.87
CA THR A 943 -19.41 -27.88 31.38
C THR A 943 -20.57 -28.27 30.46
N CYS A 944 -20.43 -29.30 29.61
CA CYS A 944 -21.55 -29.83 28.83
C CYS A 944 -22.65 -30.41 29.73
N ALA A 945 -22.29 -31.17 30.76
CA ALA A 945 -23.26 -31.75 31.68
C ALA A 945 -24.03 -30.67 32.46
N LEU A 946 -23.33 -29.64 32.94
CA LEU A 946 -23.94 -28.47 33.59
C LEU A 946 -24.80 -27.66 32.61
N GLY A 947 -24.28 -27.40 31.41
CA GLY A 947 -24.95 -26.61 30.37
C GLY A 947 -26.22 -27.27 29.85
N ALA A 948 -26.29 -28.60 29.78
CA ALA A 948 -27.49 -29.31 29.35
C ALA A 948 -28.73 -28.98 30.21
N VAL A 949 -28.53 -28.75 31.52
CA VAL A 949 -29.61 -28.39 32.47
C VAL A 949 -29.77 -26.87 32.57
N TRP A 950 -28.66 -26.13 32.63
CA TRP A 950 -28.66 -24.69 32.81
C TRP A 950 -29.20 -23.94 31.59
N ASP A 951 -28.75 -24.28 30.38
CA ASP A 951 -29.10 -23.54 29.16
C ASP A 951 -30.59 -23.67 28.83
N GLN A 952 -31.21 -24.80 29.16
CA GLN A 952 -32.66 -25.05 28.99
C GLN A 952 -33.53 -24.39 30.06
N SER A 953 -32.94 -23.86 31.14
CA SER A 953 -33.65 -23.21 32.24
C SER A 953 -33.30 -21.73 32.34
N PHE A 954 -32.43 -21.35 33.29
CA PHE A 954 -32.00 -19.97 33.50
C PHE A 954 -31.21 -19.40 32.33
N GLY A 955 -30.49 -20.24 31.58
CA GLY A 955 -29.71 -19.81 30.42
C GLY A 955 -30.55 -19.16 29.32
N LEU A 956 -31.81 -19.58 29.13
CA LEU A 956 -32.72 -18.96 28.16
C LEU A 956 -33.06 -17.51 28.54
N LEU A 957 -33.26 -17.23 29.84
CA LEU A 957 -33.47 -15.87 30.33
C LEU A 957 -32.21 -15.01 30.15
N PHE A 958 -31.03 -15.56 30.43
CA PHE A 958 -29.76 -14.85 30.23
C PHE A 958 -29.47 -14.54 28.74
N ALA A 959 -29.72 -15.51 27.85
CA ALA A 959 -29.56 -15.33 26.41
C ALA A 959 -30.57 -14.32 25.84
N ALA A 960 -31.84 -14.38 26.26
CA ALA A 960 -32.86 -13.41 25.88
C ALA A 960 -32.54 -12.00 26.41
N SER A 961 -32.06 -11.91 27.66
CA SER A 961 -31.65 -10.64 28.27
C SER A 961 -30.44 -10.04 27.57
N ALA A 962 -29.46 -10.85 27.17
CA ALA A 962 -28.32 -10.39 26.38
C ALA A 962 -28.77 -9.78 25.04
N LYS A 963 -29.66 -10.48 24.32
CA LYS A 963 -30.21 -9.99 23.05
C LYS A 963 -31.05 -8.73 23.24
N GLY A 964 -31.90 -8.69 24.26
CA GLY A 964 -32.72 -7.52 24.60
C GLY A 964 -31.89 -6.30 24.96
N LEU A 965 -30.84 -6.48 25.77
CA LEU A 965 -29.90 -5.43 26.15
C LEU A 965 -29.12 -4.91 24.93
N ALA A 966 -28.67 -5.80 24.04
CA ALA A 966 -28.03 -5.40 22.80
C ALA A 966 -28.95 -4.54 21.91
N ILE A 967 -30.23 -4.92 21.77
CA ILE A 967 -31.23 -4.15 21.00
C ILE A 967 -31.47 -2.78 21.63
N ALA A 968 -31.68 -2.73 22.95
CA ALA A 968 -31.92 -1.48 23.67
C ALA A 968 -30.72 -0.53 23.58
N CYS A 969 -29.50 -1.04 23.78
CA CYS A 969 -28.28 -0.24 23.68
C CYS A 969 -28.04 0.26 22.25
N ASN A 970 -28.29 -0.57 21.23
CA ASN A 970 -28.22 -0.14 19.83
C ASN A 970 -29.25 0.96 19.52
N TRP A 971 -30.45 0.88 20.10
CA TRP A 971 -31.45 1.93 19.96
C TRP A 971 -30.98 3.27 20.57
N VAL A 972 -30.47 3.25 21.80
CA VAL A 972 -29.91 4.46 22.46
C VAL A 972 -28.78 5.06 21.63
N ASP A 973 -27.88 4.22 21.16
CA ASP A 973 -26.72 4.63 20.35
C ASP A 973 -27.15 5.24 19.01
N ASN A 974 -28.16 4.67 18.34
CA ASN A 974 -28.71 5.23 17.11
C ASN A 974 -29.36 6.60 17.32
N GLN A 975 -30.05 6.81 18.44
CA GLN A 975 -30.62 8.12 18.77
C GLN A 975 -29.53 9.16 19.01
N ALA A 976 -28.50 8.81 19.80
CA ALA A 976 -27.34 9.67 20.02
C ALA A 976 -26.60 9.98 18.71
N CYS A 977 -26.43 8.98 17.84
CA CYS A 977 -25.84 9.15 16.52
C CYS A 977 -26.69 10.08 15.64
N THR A 978 -28.01 9.94 15.62
CA THR A 978 -28.91 10.79 14.83
C THR A 978 -28.81 12.26 15.24
N VAL A 979 -28.80 12.54 16.55
CA VAL A 979 -28.62 13.89 17.09
C VAL A 979 -27.24 14.44 16.70
N LYS A 980 -26.18 13.64 16.90
CA LYS A 980 -24.82 13.98 16.53
C LYS A 980 -24.70 14.31 15.03
N GLN A 981 -25.21 13.46 14.15
CA GLN A 981 -25.13 13.67 12.69
C GLN A 981 -25.94 14.88 12.25
N THR A 982 -27.08 15.16 12.87
CA THR A 982 -27.91 16.33 12.51
C THR A 982 -27.20 17.64 12.87
N LEU A 983 -26.49 17.66 14.00
CA LEU A 983 -25.70 18.82 14.40
C LEU A 983 -24.42 18.96 13.57
N LEU A 984 -23.75 17.85 13.25
CA LEU A 984 -22.60 17.84 12.35
C LEU A 984 -22.97 18.26 10.92
N SER A 985 -24.09 17.77 10.38
CA SER A 985 -24.56 18.18 9.05
C SER A 985 -24.84 19.66 8.98
N PHE A 986 -25.41 20.23 10.06
CA PHE A 986 -25.61 21.67 10.15
C PHE A 986 -24.28 22.42 10.12
N ILE A 987 -23.31 22.02 10.96
CA ILE A 987 -21.99 22.66 10.99
C ILE A 987 -21.28 22.55 9.64
N GLU A 988 -21.18 21.34 9.05
CA GLU A 988 -20.49 21.12 7.79
C GLU A 988 -21.17 21.82 6.60
N SER A 989 -22.50 21.92 6.59
CA SER A 989 -23.23 22.72 5.60
C SER A 989 -22.84 24.21 5.69
N GLN A 990 -22.82 24.78 6.91
CA GLN A 990 -22.41 26.17 7.11
C GLN A 990 -20.94 26.40 6.70
N ARG A 991 -20.05 25.45 7.00
CA ARG A 991 -18.65 25.49 6.56
C ARG A 991 -18.53 25.49 5.03
N GLY A 992 -19.31 24.66 4.35
CA GLY A 992 -19.41 24.63 2.88
C GLY A 992 -19.86 25.97 2.30
N HIS A 993 -20.93 26.55 2.84
CA HIS A 993 -21.44 27.85 2.41
C HIS A 993 -20.44 28.99 2.64
N LEU A 994 -19.78 29.02 3.80
CA LEU A 994 -18.74 30.02 4.12
C LEU A 994 -17.55 29.92 3.17
N TYR A 995 -17.10 28.69 2.88
CA TYR A 995 -16.02 28.44 1.95
C TYR A 995 -16.36 28.90 0.54
N TYR A 996 -17.52 28.48 0.02
CA TYR A 996 -17.98 28.86 -1.32
C TYR A 996 -18.10 30.38 -1.45
N TRP A 997 -18.67 31.06 -0.44
CA TRP A 997 -18.81 32.50 -0.42
C TRP A 997 -17.47 33.22 -0.56
N ALA A 998 -16.40 32.77 0.10
CA ALA A 998 -15.11 33.46 0.12
C ALA A 998 -14.08 33.00 -0.92
N PHE A 999 -14.11 31.72 -1.31
CA PHE A 999 -13.02 31.07 -2.06
C PHE A 999 -13.44 30.46 -3.41
N ALA A 1000 -14.72 30.43 -3.78
CA ALA A 1000 -15.19 29.86 -5.05
C ALA A 1000 -14.37 30.24 -6.32
N PRO A 1001 -14.00 31.52 -6.56
CA PRO A 1001 -13.26 31.87 -7.78
C PRO A 1001 -11.80 31.41 -7.77
N GLU A 1002 -11.20 31.25 -6.60
CA GLU A 1002 -9.84 30.71 -6.44
C GLU A 1002 -9.87 29.17 -6.52
N ASP A 1003 -10.90 28.56 -5.94
CA ASP A 1003 -11.08 27.11 -5.90
C ASP A 1003 -11.36 26.53 -7.30
N LEU A 1004 -12.07 27.25 -8.16
CA LEU A 1004 -12.27 26.83 -9.56
C LEU A 1004 -10.95 26.78 -10.36
N LYS A 1005 -9.95 27.60 -9.99
CA LYS A 1005 -8.64 27.61 -10.65
C LYS A 1005 -7.71 26.51 -10.14
N SER A 1006 -7.94 26.00 -8.92
CA SER A 1006 -7.11 24.95 -8.31
C SER A 1006 -7.57 23.54 -8.72
N HIS A 1007 -8.84 23.36 -9.08
CA HIS A 1007 -9.38 22.08 -9.49
C HIS A 1007 -9.05 21.73 -10.94
N THR A 1008 -8.41 20.59 -11.15
CA THR A 1008 -8.14 20.04 -12.48
C THR A 1008 -9.06 18.87 -12.80
N THR A 1009 -9.42 18.73 -14.08
CA THR A 1009 -10.01 17.50 -14.61
C THR A 1009 -8.89 16.62 -15.13
N VAL A 1010 -8.97 15.32 -14.83
CA VAL A 1010 -7.87 14.42 -15.14
C VAL A 1010 -8.08 13.87 -16.54
N ASN A 1011 -7.19 14.21 -17.47
CA ASN A 1011 -7.19 13.67 -18.84
C ASN A 1011 -6.21 12.50 -18.95
N ASP A 1012 -6.44 11.52 -19.83
CA ASP A 1012 -5.61 10.31 -19.97
C ASP A 1012 -4.16 10.66 -20.26
N ALA A 1013 -3.93 11.79 -20.93
CA ALA A 1013 -2.60 12.40 -21.08
C ALA A 1013 -1.86 12.64 -19.74
N GLU A 1014 -2.57 12.96 -18.67
CA GLU A 1014 -1.98 13.19 -17.34
C GLU A 1014 -1.38 11.91 -16.74
N TYR A 1015 -2.02 10.76 -16.97
CA TYR A 1015 -1.52 9.46 -16.52
C TYR A 1015 -0.12 9.16 -17.05
N TYR A 1016 0.12 9.44 -18.34
CA TYR A 1016 1.41 9.24 -18.98
C TYR A 1016 2.40 10.37 -18.68
N SER A 1017 1.93 11.62 -18.55
CA SER A 1017 2.83 12.74 -18.26
C SER A 1017 3.41 12.71 -16.83
N SER A 1018 2.66 12.15 -15.88
CA SER A 1018 3.08 12.03 -14.48
C SER A 1018 4.18 10.99 -14.29
N ASP A 1019 4.15 9.92 -15.08
CA ASP A 1019 5.20 8.92 -15.16
C ASP A 1019 5.32 8.40 -16.61
N PRO A 1020 6.24 8.96 -17.41
CA PRO A 1020 6.41 8.59 -18.82
C PRO A 1020 6.66 7.10 -19.06
N ARG A 1021 7.14 6.37 -18.04
CA ARG A 1021 7.40 4.92 -18.09
C ARG A 1021 6.13 4.12 -18.32
N ARG A 1022 4.96 4.65 -17.92
CA ARG A 1022 3.66 3.99 -18.09
C ARG A 1022 3.29 3.75 -19.55
N TYR A 1023 3.82 4.56 -20.46
CA TYR A 1023 3.62 4.35 -21.90
C TYR A 1023 4.20 3.00 -22.34
N GLU A 1024 5.34 2.60 -21.77
CA GLU A 1024 6.00 1.35 -22.11
C GLU A 1024 5.28 0.11 -21.56
N LEU A 1025 4.47 0.30 -20.52
CA LEU A 1025 3.68 -0.77 -19.91
C LEU A 1025 2.45 -1.14 -20.74
N ILE A 1026 2.10 -0.34 -21.76
CA ILE A 1026 1.00 -0.61 -22.69
C ILE A 1026 1.55 -1.33 -23.93
N PRO A 1027 0.81 -2.28 -24.53
CA PRO A 1027 1.22 -2.91 -25.77
C PRO A 1027 1.50 -1.87 -26.88
N HIS A 1028 2.74 -1.81 -27.37
CA HIS A 1028 3.18 -0.97 -28.48
C HIS A 1028 4.10 -1.78 -29.42
N SER A 1029 4.25 -1.39 -30.69
CA SER A 1029 5.16 -2.07 -31.61
C SER A 1029 6.63 -1.76 -31.29
N SER A 1030 7.55 -2.64 -31.67
CA SER A 1030 9.00 -2.45 -31.47
C SER A 1030 9.54 -1.17 -32.14
N SER A 1031 8.95 -0.74 -33.25
CA SER A 1031 9.27 0.53 -33.92
C SER A 1031 8.82 1.78 -33.15
N HIS A 1032 7.94 1.62 -32.16
CA HIS A 1032 7.34 2.72 -31.37
C HIS A 1032 7.74 2.66 -29.89
N CYS A 1033 8.74 1.84 -29.53
CA CYS A 1033 9.30 1.81 -28.19
C CYS A 1033 10.22 3.01 -27.97
N LEU A 1034 9.66 4.11 -27.45
CA LEU A 1034 10.37 5.38 -27.21
C LEU A 1034 11.71 5.18 -26.49
N LEU A 1035 11.75 4.30 -25.47
CA LEU A 1035 12.94 4.05 -24.69
C LEU A 1035 13.99 3.23 -25.44
N GLN A 1036 13.60 2.20 -26.18
CA GLN A 1036 14.53 1.45 -27.02
C GLN A 1036 15.17 2.40 -28.05
N THR A 1037 14.36 3.28 -28.66
CA THR A 1037 14.88 4.25 -29.62
C THR A 1037 15.72 5.36 -28.99
N LEU A 1038 15.51 5.71 -27.71
CA LEU A 1038 16.38 6.64 -26.96
C LEU A 1038 17.68 5.98 -26.48
N LEU A 1039 17.65 4.70 -26.14
CA LEU A 1039 18.79 3.95 -25.64
C LEU A 1039 19.74 3.48 -26.76
N ASP A 1040 19.21 3.21 -27.95
CA ASP A 1040 20.00 2.79 -29.11
C ASP A 1040 20.83 3.96 -29.65
N ASN A 1041 22.13 4.00 -29.33
CA ASN A 1041 23.03 5.07 -29.77
C ASN A 1041 23.54 4.93 -31.21
N SER A 1042 23.24 3.84 -31.90
CA SER A 1042 23.74 3.63 -33.26
C SER A 1042 22.82 4.32 -34.26
N GLY A 1043 23.34 5.34 -34.95
CA GLY A 1043 22.81 5.81 -36.23
C GLY A 1043 22.91 4.76 -37.36
N GLU A 1044 23.25 3.52 -37.04
CA GLU A 1044 23.20 2.38 -37.94
C GLU A 1044 21.93 1.59 -37.68
N SER A 1045 21.04 1.62 -38.67
CA SER A 1045 19.98 0.65 -38.84
C SER A 1045 20.60 -0.76 -38.87
N HIS A 1046 20.66 -1.44 -37.73
CA HIS A 1046 20.74 -2.89 -37.74
C HIS A 1046 19.43 -3.41 -38.30
N VAL A 1047 19.41 -3.60 -39.62
CA VAL A 1047 18.60 -4.66 -40.23
C VAL A 1047 18.96 -5.92 -39.45
N SER A 1048 18.00 -6.43 -38.70
CA SER A 1048 18.16 -7.64 -37.92
C SER A 1048 18.58 -8.78 -38.85
N ASP A 1049 19.82 -9.26 -38.71
CA ASP A 1049 20.15 -10.60 -39.18
C ASP A 1049 19.39 -11.58 -38.29
N GLY A 1050 18.43 -12.26 -38.91
CA GLY A 1050 17.50 -13.16 -38.26
C GLY A 1050 18.15 -14.49 -37.88
N SER A 1051 17.95 -14.89 -36.63
CA SER A 1051 17.71 -16.29 -36.30
C SER A 1051 17.05 -16.43 -34.91
N HIS A 1052 15.84 -15.91 -34.76
CA HIS A 1052 14.78 -16.48 -33.92
C HIS A 1052 13.49 -15.72 -34.28
N ASN A 1053 12.65 -16.31 -35.14
CA ASN A 1053 11.32 -15.78 -35.44
C ASN A 1053 10.38 -16.02 -34.24
N PRO A 1054 9.92 -15.00 -33.49
CA PRO A 1054 8.51 -14.93 -33.16
C PRO A 1054 7.79 -14.41 -34.42
N MET A 1055 6.79 -15.15 -34.90
CA MET A 1055 5.89 -14.65 -35.95
C MET A 1055 5.37 -13.25 -35.55
N PRO A 1056 5.16 -12.33 -36.52
CA PRO A 1056 4.56 -11.03 -36.22
C PRO A 1056 3.12 -11.27 -35.74
N HIS A 1057 2.89 -11.10 -34.44
CA HIS A 1057 1.64 -11.45 -33.77
C HIS A 1057 0.49 -10.46 -33.98
N HIS A 1058 0.62 -9.46 -34.86
CA HIS A 1058 -0.45 -8.49 -35.16
C HIS A 1058 -0.47 -8.10 -36.65
N PRO A 1059 -1.65 -7.83 -37.25
CA PRO A 1059 -1.70 -6.96 -38.41
C PRO A 1059 -1.16 -5.58 -38.00
N PRO A 1060 -0.35 -4.90 -38.83
CA PRO A 1060 0.12 -3.56 -38.54
C PRO A 1060 -1.10 -2.64 -38.32
N MET A 1061 -1.22 -2.06 -37.12
CA MET A 1061 -2.30 -1.13 -36.76
C MET A 1061 -2.24 0.22 -37.49
N PHE A 1062 -1.26 0.43 -38.37
CA PHE A 1062 -1.14 1.63 -39.18
C PHE A 1062 -1.09 1.25 -40.66
N SER A 1063 -2.08 1.71 -41.43
CA SER A 1063 -1.98 1.68 -42.89
C SER A 1063 -0.89 2.65 -43.31
N VAL A 1064 0.25 2.13 -43.78
CA VAL A 1064 1.25 2.95 -44.45
C VAL A 1064 0.61 3.48 -45.73
N LYS A 1065 0.26 4.77 -45.76
CA LYS A 1065 0.04 5.47 -47.04
C LYS A 1065 1.39 5.55 -47.73
N ASN A 1066 1.70 4.53 -48.53
CA ASN A 1066 2.81 4.58 -49.47
C ASN A 1066 2.45 5.60 -50.56
N SER A 1067 2.74 6.89 -50.33
CA SER A 1067 2.83 7.87 -51.41
C SER A 1067 4.15 7.64 -52.14
N LYS A 1068 4.20 6.59 -52.97
CA LYS A 1068 5.13 6.56 -54.09
C LYS A 1068 4.62 7.60 -55.08
N ASN A 1069 5.33 8.72 -55.22
CA ASN A 1069 5.38 9.40 -56.49
C ASN A 1069 6.79 9.83 -56.84
N ASN A 1070 7.19 9.32 -58.01
CA ASN A 1070 8.39 9.54 -58.79
C ASN A 1070 9.01 10.94 -58.71
N LEU A 1071 10.33 11.00 -58.59
CA LEU A 1071 11.17 11.80 -59.48
C LEU A 1071 12.54 11.13 -59.66
N LYS A 1072 12.83 10.82 -60.92
CA LYS A 1072 14.09 10.26 -61.42
C LYS A 1072 15.15 11.35 -61.53
N ALA A 1073 16.39 10.95 -61.26
CA ALA A 1073 17.65 11.36 -61.88
C ALA A 1073 18.12 12.82 -61.74
N SER A 1074 19.30 13.02 -61.14
CA SER A 1074 20.51 13.34 -61.91
C SER A 1074 21.79 13.12 -61.10
N GLN A 1075 22.84 12.83 -61.85
CA GLN A 1075 24.19 12.39 -61.50
C GLN A 1075 25.10 13.49 -60.92
N LYS A 1076 26.13 13.01 -60.20
CA LYS A 1076 27.51 13.53 -60.07
C LYS A 1076 27.69 14.95 -59.47
N GLU A 1077 28.38 15.01 -58.33
CA GLU A 1077 29.81 15.34 -58.35
C GLU A 1077 30.52 14.96 -57.05
N VAL A 1078 31.78 14.58 -57.23
CA VAL A 1078 32.80 14.25 -56.22
C VAL A 1078 33.38 15.56 -55.69
N ILE A 1079 33.80 15.60 -54.41
CA ILE A 1079 35.13 16.07 -53.96
C ILE A 1079 35.23 15.99 -52.42
N ASN A 1080 36.27 15.27 -51.97
CA ASN A 1080 36.83 15.25 -50.62
C ASN A 1080 37.47 16.60 -50.23
N TYR A 1081 37.50 16.95 -48.94
CA TYR A 1081 38.71 16.91 -48.09
C TYR A 1081 38.54 17.74 -46.80
N SER A 1082 38.87 17.10 -45.67
CA SER A 1082 39.57 17.62 -44.47
C SER A 1082 39.36 19.06 -43.99
N MET A 1083 38.77 19.21 -42.80
CA MET A 1083 39.49 19.45 -41.54
C MET A 1083 38.64 18.99 -40.36
#